data_AF-A0A5C2S2A5-F1
#
_entry.id   AF-A0A5C2S2A5-F1
#
_cell.length_a   1.000
_cell.length_b   1.000
_cell.length_c   1.000
_cell.angle_alpha   90.00
_cell.angle_beta   90.00
_cell.angle_gamma   90.00
#
_symmetry.space_group_name_H-M   'P 1'
#
loop_
_entity.id
_entity.type
_entity.pdbx_description
1 polymer ?
#
loop_
_entity_poly.entity_id
_entity_poly.type
_entity_poly.pdbx_seq_one_letter_code
_entity_poly.pdbx_strand_id
1 'polypeptide(L)'
;MRVLCVAEKPSIAKSITQILSGGQYTTRNSRNKYIKNYDFAYPQSNAFYTVTSVTGHIMDYDFNPRYSKWTSCDPFALFEAPIEIKVKDDAKTIADNLKAEAGRAQMLMIWTDCDREGENIGAEIVKICQRANRNITVRRARFSAIIAQQIHNAAQHPVQLDMAQSNAVETRILLDLRIGSAFTRLQTLDLQKRYDTLKEVISYGPCQFPTLGFVVARYNKVKNFKPEPFWFIYLSLTRPSPSGDEPVDTAFTWKRGHLFDLQAAWGLYEAALEHPTARVTKVTSKETKKWKPYPLTTVDLQKAGSRLLRLSPKRILDIAEHLYQQGFLSYPRTETDVFDPQFDFMSLINKQTQDPAWGGFADGLRNGGFNAPRRGKHDDHAHPPIHPTAWAGNLVGDEKRVYEYITRRFLACCSKDALGWQTTVEVRYGEEEFSTTGLTVRERNYLEVFPYDKWSDKELPQFQEGETFVPTECRLDESKTSKPKLLTEADLVSLMDEQGIGTDATIAQHIQTIIDRGYVHEKMQGSTKYLIPSKLGIGLVEGYDSIGFDQSLSKPELRRETERRMVEICQGRKGKNAVLEESIEKYKDMFMRTKIEFQKLVTAVGNRLNGGGAIPDIDLGDPDEDEDEDGGGGGGGGGGGGGRGGRGGRGGSRGGRGASRGAARGSASSRATTTTRATRGRGRGAASVSATVNRPPPPPPPPPAPVPAALAGDDSDNYWSDSPPPAPAPAHAPVHAPAPPRPAASRNPGPPSMSSSSAAPQCDCGVPAAERTVTKEGVNKGRKFWTCDSRSCKFFQWFDGPSNSGTSGSISRVPSATSSVPAKRPFSSVGAERRCLCDLTAVLKETTTGANKGKKFWSCPNQSRQAQCRYFEWADDGEDGPDPPRRSYSSSGRATPSYGGGGGGGGSKGTDECFKCGQTGHWASACPNSDATRTKSFGGGGGGGGGSGGGSSMSCFTCGQEGHFSNACPNGRHNQSSSSDSKCFKCGKAGHYSNACPGGGSGSGTSRKASSSRGGKRGRGRGAKSGTRGRKKSTSSAADDYFDL
;
A
#
# COMPACT_ATOMS: atom_id res chain seq x y z
N MET A 1 -10.12 39.82 -18.60
CA MET A 1 -10.51 38.42 -18.96
C MET A 1 -11.57 37.90 -18.00
N ARG A 2 -12.44 36.95 -18.38
CA ARG A 2 -13.31 36.18 -17.44
C ARG A 2 -12.79 34.76 -17.22
N VAL A 3 -12.64 34.35 -15.97
CA VAL A 3 -12.15 33.03 -15.53
C VAL A 3 -13.23 32.33 -14.72
N LEU A 4 -13.61 31.11 -15.11
CA LEU A 4 -14.43 30.21 -14.31
C LEU A 4 -13.49 29.33 -13.47
N CYS A 5 -13.55 29.46 -12.15
CA CYS A 5 -12.79 28.64 -11.22
C CYS A 5 -13.73 27.57 -10.61
N VAL A 6 -13.35 26.30 -10.66
CA VAL A 6 -14.19 25.19 -10.15
C VAL A 6 -13.43 24.37 -9.12
N ALA A 7 -13.85 24.44 -7.86
CA ALA A 7 -13.32 23.61 -6.78
C ALA A 7 -14.09 22.30 -6.59
N GLU A 8 -13.54 21.36 -5.82
CA GLU A 8 -14.18 20.06 -5.59
C GLU A 8 -15.41 20.13 -4.68
N LYS A 9 -15.40 21.03 -3.69
CA LYS A 9 -16.38 21.09 -2.60
C LYS A 9 -16.78 22.54 -2.30
N PRO A 10 -18.01 22.83 -1.82
CA PRO A 10 -18.49 24.19 -1.59
C PRO A 10 -17.70 24.95 -0.51
N SER A 11 -17.18 24.23 0.49
CA SER A 11 -16.24 24.71 1.51
C SER A 11 -14.99 25.31 0.86
N ILE A 12 -14.31 24.50 0.04
CA ILE A 12 -13.06 24.86 -0.64
C ILE A 12 -13.29 26.06 -1.59
N ALA A 13 -14.37 26.07 -2.38
CA ALA A 13 -14.71 27.22 -3.23
C ALA A 13 -14.93 28.52 -2.44
N LYS A 14 -15.59 28.45 -1.28
CA LYS A 14 -15.79 29.62 -0.41
C LYS A 14 -14.47 30.11 0.18
N SER A 15 -13.59 29.22 0.64
CA SER A 15 -12.29 29.58 1.22
C SER A 15 -11.33 30.18 0.18
N ILE A 16 -11.27 29.61 -1.03
CA ILE A 16 -10.52 30.18 -2.17
C ILE A 16 -11.04 31.57 -2.52
N THR A 17 -12.37 31.74 -2.59
CA THR A 17 -13.01 33.04 -2.83
C THR A 17 -12.60 34.06 -1.77
N GLN A 18 -12.75 33.72 -0.48
CA GLN A 18 -12.47 34.60 0.65
C GLN A 18 -11.02 35.11 0.62
N ILE A 19 -10.07 34.24 0.26
CA ILE A 19 -8.66 34.60 0.04
C ILE A 19 -8.49 35.51 -1.18
N LEU A 20 -8.81 35.02 -2.37
CA LEU A 20 -8.45 35.70 -3.63
C LEU A 20 -9.13 37.07 -3.79
N SER A 21 -10.30 37.25 -3.19
CA SER A 21 -11.06 38.52 -3.21
C SER A 21 -10.74 39.47 -2.05
N GLY A 22 -9.93 39.06 -1.06
CA GLY A 22 -9.78 39.80 0.20
C GLY A 22 -11.11 39.97 0.95
N GLY A 23 -12.07 39.06 0.74
CA GLY A 23 -13.45 39.15 1.24
C GLY A 23 -14.41 40.00 0.40
N GLN A 24 -13.97 40.64 -0.69
CA GLN A 24 -14.79 41.53 -1.52
C GLN A 24 -15.36 40.80 -2.76
N TYR A 25 -16.50 40.11 -2.59
CA TYR A 25 -17.14 39.33 -3.66
C TYR A 25 -18.66 39.44 -3.65
N THR A 26 -19.27 39.32 -4.84
CA THR A 26 -20.72 39.15 -5.01
C THR A 26 -21.06 37.66 -5.00
N THR A 27 -22.14 37.25 -4.36
CA THR A 27 -22.62 35.85 -4.38
C THR A 27 -23.89 35.71 -5.21
N ARG A 28 -23.85 34.90 -6.26
CA ARG A 28 -25.02 34.43 -7.02
C ARG A 28 -25.40 33.01 -6.60
N ASN A 29 -26.71 32.77 -6.49
CA ASN A 29 -27.24 31.41 -6.30
C ASN A 29 -27.23 30.64 -7.64
N SER A 30 -26.82 29.37 -7.61
CA SER A 30 -27.11 28.41 -8.69
C SER A 30 -28.52 27.82 -8.51
N ARG A 31 -28.92 26.92 -9.43
CA ARG A 31 -30.13 26.09 -9.25
C ARG A 31 -29.99 25.01 -8.17
N ASN A 32 -28.77 24.71 -7.73
CA ASN A 32 -28.51 23.78 -6.63
C ASN A 32 -28.51 24.54 -5.30
N LYS A 33 -29.15 23.99 -4.26
CA LYS A 33 -29.26 24.60 -2.93
C LYS A 33 -27.90 24.95 -2.31
N TYR A 34 -26.90 24.09 -2.52
CA TYR A 34 -25.59 24.15 -1.88
C TYR A 34 -24.53 24.84 -2.75
N ILE A 35 -24.57 24.67 -4.09
CA ILE A 35 -23.62 25.33 -4.99
C ILE A 35 -23.94 26.82 -5.17
N LYS A 36 -22.91 27.66 -5.02
CA LYS A 36 -22.94 29.11 -5.26
C LYS A 36 -21.92 29.49 -6.34
N ASN A 37 -22.10 30.66 -6.92
CA ASN A 37 -21.15 31.28 -7.84
C ASN A 37 -20.70 32.59 -7.18
N TYR A 38 -19.40 32.73 -6.93
CA TYR A 38 -18.82 33.90 -6.27
C TYR A 38 -18.04 34.73 -7.29
N ASP A 39 -18.43 35.98 -7.49
CA ASP A 39 -17.93 36.84 -8.55
C ASP A 39 -17.12 38.01 -7.97
N PHE A 40 -15.88 38.19 -8.44
CA PHE A 40 -14.99 39.28 -8.01
C PHE A 40 -13.95 39.62 -9.09
N ALA A 41 -13.36 40.82 -9.00
CA ALA A 41 -12.15 41.16 -9.75
C ALA A 41 -10.91 40.67 -8.99
N TYR A 42 -9.94 40.07 -9.70
CA TYR A 42 -8.66 39.64 -9.14
C TYR A 42 -7.52 40.44 -9.80
N PRO A 43 -7.11 41.59 -9.23
CA PRO A 43 -6.19 42.55 -9.84
C PRO A 43 -4.87 41.94 -10.31
N GLN A 44 -4.31 41.01 -9.53
CA GLN A 44 -3.05 40.30 -9.77
C GLN A 44 -3.01 39.52 -11.10
N SER A 45 -4.16 39.33 -11.77
CA SER A 45 -4.25 38.71 -13.10
C SER A 45 -5.05 39.53 -14.13
N ASN A 46 -5.43 40.77 -13.79
CA ASN A 46 -6.30 41.64 -14.58
C ASN A 46 -7.55 40.91 -15.14
N ALA A 47 -8.23 40.16 -14.27
CA ALA A 47 -9.32 39.28 -14.65
C ALA A 47 -10.46 39.27 -13.63
N PHE A 48 -11.65 38.95 -14.12
CA PHE A 48 -12.87 38.76 -13.35
C PHE A 48 -13.08 37.27 -13.13
N TYR A 49 -13.08 36.85 -11.87
CA TYR A 49 -13.20 35.46 -11.45
C TYR A 49 -14.66 35.17 -11.08
N THR A 50 -15.16 34.02 -11.53
CA THR A 50 -16.38 33.39 -11.04
C THR A 50 -15.98 32.04 -10.43
N VAL A 51 -15.94 31.95 -9.10
CA VAL A 51 -15.60 30.72 -8.37
C VAL A 51 -16.87 29.94 -8.05
N THR A 52 -16.88 28.64 -8.32
CA THR A 52 -17.96 27.71 -7.96
C THR A 52 -17.38 26.35 -7.57
N SER A 53 -18.21 25.35 -7.29
CA SER A 53 -17.75 23.99 -6.99
C SER A 53 -18.61 22.89 -7.57
N VAL A 54 -18.07 21.68 -7.52
CA VAL A 54 -18.83 20.43 -7.57
C VAL A 54 -19.04 19.89 -6.14
N THR A 55 -19.29 18.59 -6.01
CA THR A 55 -19.39 17.84 -4.75
C THR A 55 -18.70 16.48 -4.92
N GLY A 56 -17.39 16.50 -5.22
CA GLY A 56 -16.68 15.33 -5.74
C GLY A 56 -17.09 14.97 -7.17
N HIS A 57 -16.96 13.69 -7.56
CA HIS A 57 -17.30 13.19 -8.90
C HIS A 57 -18.73 13.54 -9.32
N ILE A 58 -18.86 14.04 -10.54
CA ILE A 58 -20.12 14.44 -11.19
C ILE A 58 -20.54 13.48 -12.30
N MET A 59 -19.63 12.65 -12.79
CA MET A 59 -19.92 11.54 -13.69
C MET A 59 -20.24 10.25 -12.93
N ASP A 60 -21.06 9.42 -13.57
CA ASP A 60 -21.32 8.03 -13.22
C ASP A 60 -20.80 7.13 -14.34
N TYR A 61 -20.32 5.94 -13.97
CA TYR A 61 -19.76 4.93 -14.87
C TYR A 61 -20.55 3.63 -14.67
N ASP A 62 -21.42 3.32 -15.62
CA ASP A 62 -22.34 2.16 -15.55
C ASP A 62 -22.37 1.47 -16.91
N PHE A 63 -22.81 0.22 -16.98
CA PHE A 63 -23.01 -0.44 -18.26
C PHE A 63 -24.22 0.16 -18.98
N ASN A 64 -24.24 0.08 -20.32
CA ASN A 64 -25.44 0.38 -21.10
C ASN A 64 -26.67 -0.34 -20.50
N PRO A 65 -27.86 0.30 -20.41
CA PRO A 65 -29.03 -0.25 -19.74
C PRO A 65 -29.51 -1.64 -20.18
N ARG A 66 -29.06 -2.17 -21.32
CA ARG A 66 -29.27 -3.58 -21.71
C ARG A 66 -28.61 -4.58 -20.76
N TYR A 67 -27.54 -4.17 -20.07
CA TYR A 67 -26.70 -5.02 -19.20
C TYR A 67 -26.84 -4.71 -17.71
N SER A 68 -27.59 -3.66 -17.32
CA SER A 68 -27.68 -3.21 -15.92
C SER A 68 -28.48 -4.17 -15.02
N LYS A 69 -29.52 -4.84 -15.55
CA LYS A 69 -30.22 -5.91 -14.84
C LYS A 69 -29.30 -7.13 -14.67
N TRP A 70 -29.29 -7.71 -13.48
CA TRP A 70 -28.36 -8.78 -13.10
C TRP A 70 -28.49 -10.02 -13.99
N THR A 71 -29.69 -10.31 -14.48
CA THR A 71 -30.05 -11.47 -15.30
C THR A 71 -30.21 -11.17 -16.79
N SER A 72 -29.95 -9.94 -17.27
CA SER A 72 -30.13 -9.61 -18.70
C SER A 72 -28.94 -9.95 -19.61
N CYS A 73 -27.84 -10.46 -19.03
CA CYS A 73 -26.70 -11.00 -19.77
C CYS A 73 -26.00 -12.10 -18.94
N ASP A 74 -25.19 -12.93 -19.61
CA ASP A 74 -24.19 -13.74 -18.91
C ASP A 74 -23.17 -12.80 -18.23
N PRO A 75 -22.72 -13.04 -16.99
CA PRO A 75 -21.75 -12.16 -16.34
C PRO A 75 -20.41 -12.03 -17.08
N PHE A 76 -20.01 -13.01 -17.90
CA PHE A 76 -18.82 -12.91 -18.75
C PHE A 76 -18.91 -11.76 -19.76
N ALA A 77 -20.11 -11.44 -20.26
CA ALA A 77 -20.31 -10.36 -21.22
C ALA A 77 -19.93 -8.98 -20.65
N LEU A 78 -19.85 -8.82 -19.32
CA LEU A 78 -19.48 -7.57 -18.66
C LEU A 78 -17.99 -7.20 -18.82
N PHE A 79 -17.13 -8.12 -19.25
CA PHE A 79 -15.76 -7.78 -19.64
C PHE A 79 -15.69 -6.93 -20.92
N GLU A 80 -16.69 -7.04 -21.80
CA GLU A 80 -16.71 -6.36 -23.11
C GLU A 80 -17.89 -5.39 -23.27
N ALA A 81 -18.95 -5.53 -22.47
CA ALA A 81 -20.15 -4.70 -22.53
C ALA A 81 -19.82 -3.19 -22.56
N PRO A 82 -20.51 -2.37 -23.37
CA PRO A 82 -20.27 -0.94 -23.43
C PRO A 82 -20.62 -0.25 -22.10
N ILE A 83 -19.74 0.65 -21.67
CA ILE A 83 -19.90 1.47 -20.47
C ILE A 83 -20.32 2.88 -20.90
N GLU A 84 -21.39 3.39 -20.30
CA GLU A 84 -21.91 4.73 -20.51
C GLU A 84 -21.42 5.67 -19.40
N ILE A 85 -20.83 6.79 -19.81
CA ILE A 85 -20.38 7.85 -18.89
C ILE A 85 -21.41 8.98 -18.94
N LYS A 86 -22.24 9.04 -17.91
CA LYS A 86 -23.38 9.97 -17.77
C LYS A 86 -23.14 10.92 -16.60
N VAL A 87 -23.79 12.09 -16.57
CA VAL A 87 -23.80 12.94 -15.37
C VAL A 87 -24.75 12.31 -14.36
N LYS A 88 -24.35 12.19 -13.08
CA LYS A 88 -25.22 11.67 -12.01
C LYS A 88 -26.51 12.48 -11.89
N ASP A 89 -27.59 11.82 -11.48
CA ASP A 89 -28.94 12.42 -11.49
C ASP A 89 -29.07 13.63 -10.55
N ASP A 90 -28.41 13.60 -9.39
CA ASP A 90 -28.25 14.70 -8.43
C ASP A 90 -27.34 15.82 -8.98
N ALA A 91 -26.21 15.44 -9.60
CA ALA A 91 -25.22 16.34 -10.17
C ALA A 91 -25.70 17.09 -11.42
N LYS A 92 -26.84 16.74 -12.03
CA LYS A 92 -27.42 17.45 -13.19
C LYS A 92 -27.51 18.96 -12.98
N THR A 93 -27.97 19.39 -11.79
CA THR A 93 -28.10 20.81 -11.44
C THR A 93 -26.75 21.54 -11.36
N ILE A 94 -25.70 20.83 -10.96
CA ILE A 94 -24.31 21.31 -10.91
C ILE A 94 -23.75 21.39 -12.33
N ALA A 95 -23.94 20.35 -13.14
CA ALA A 95 -23.51 20.31 -14.54
C ALA A 95 -24.14 21.41 -15.40
N ASP A 96 -25.41 21.77 -15.17
CA ASP A 96 -26.05 22.90 -15.84
C ASP A 96 -25.49 24.26 -15.39
N ASN A 97 -25.12 24.41 -14.12
CA ASN A 97 -24.41 25.58 -13.62
C ASN A 97 -23.03 25.73 -14.28
N LEU A 98 -22.26 24.64 -14.36
CA LEU A 98 -20.95 24.60 -15.03
C LEU A 98 -21.06 25.01 -16.52
N LYS A 99 -22.06 24.48 -17.27
CA LYS A 99 -22.32 24.89 -18.66
C LYS A 99 -22.64 26.40 -18.76
N ALA A 100 -23.49 26.91 -17.87
CA ALA A 100 -23.97 28.29 -17.92
C ALA A 100 -22.85 29.32 -17.65
N GLU A 101 -21.94 29.05 -16.72
CA GLU A 101 -20.79 29.94 -16.47
C GLU A 101 -19.65 29.71 -17.48
N ALA A 102 -19.42 28.46 -17.95
CA ALA A 102 -18.41 28.17 -18.99
C ALA A 102 -18.74 28.85 -20.33
N GLY A 103 -20.03 29.01 -20.66
CA GLY A 103 -20.47 29.81 -21.81
C GLY A 103 -20.18 31.31 -21.72
N ARG A 104 -19.72 31.82 -20.56
CA ARG A 104 -19.35 33.23 -20.31
C ARG A 104 -17.85 33.44 -20.08
N ALA A 105 -17.10 32.38 -19.80
CA ALA A 105 -15.69 32.43 -19.46
C ALA A 105 -14.77 32.19 -20.69
N GLN A 106 -13.59 32.80 -20.68
CA GLN A 106 -12.53 32.53 -21.67
C GLN A 106 -11.55 31.46 -21.17
N MET A 107 -11.46 31.30 -19.84
CA MET A 107 -10.62 30.31 -19.18
C MET A 107 -11.42 29.53 -18.13
N LEU A 108 -11.15 28.24 -18.03
CA LEU A 108 -11.57 27.34 -16.96
C LEU A 108 -10.34 26.99 -16.13
N MET A 109 -10.33 27.35 -14.86
CA MET A 109 -9.29 26.99 -13.91
C MET A 109 -9.83 25.94 -12.93
N ILE A 110 -9.18 24.77 -12.91
CA ILE A 110 -9.51 23.67 -12.00
C ILE A 110 -8.84 23.89 -10.64
N TRP A 111 -9.64 23.80 -9.58
CA TRP A 111 -9.29 23.98 -8.17
C TRP A 111 -9.78 22.79 -7.30
N THR A 112 -9.85 21.60 -7.89
CA THR A 112 -10.06 20.35 -7.14
C THR A 112 -8.88 20.07 -6.20
N ASP A 113 -9.00 19.11 -5.29
CA ASP A 113 -7.86 18.73 -4.45
C ASP A 113 -6.72 18.16 -5.35
N CYS A 114 -5.46 18.18 -4.90
CA CYS A 114 -4.31 18.04 -5.82
C CYS A 114 -3.76 16.61 -6.00
N ASP A 115 -4.57 15.60 -5.69
CA ASP A 115 -4.28 14.19 -5.97
C ASP A 115 -4.81 13.71 -7.33
N ARG A 116 -4.71 12.40 -7.60
CA ARG A 116 -5.14 11.77 -8.86
C ARG A 116 -6.66 11.82 -9.06
N GLU A 117 -7.45 11.71 -8.00
CA GLU A 117 -8.92 11.80 -8.08
C GLU A 117 -9.35 13.24 -8.39
N GLY A 118 -8.71 14.22 -7.77
CA GLY A 118 -8.91 15.63 -8.08
C GLY A 118 -8.53 16.01 -9.53
N GLU A 119 -7.48 15.43 -10.10
CA GLU A 119 -7.20 15.57 -11.55
C GLU A 119 -8.32 14.94 -12.40
N ASN A 120 -8.86 13.79 -11.99
CA ASN A 120 -9.94 13.11 -12.71
C ASN A 120 -11.27 13.88 -12.64
N ILE A 121 -11.65 14.39 -11.47
CA ILE A 121 -12.80 15.30 -11.28
C ILE A 121 -12.59 16.58 -12.10
N GLY A 122 -11.34 17.08 -12.18
CA GLY A 122 -10.95 18.14 -13.10
C GLY A 122 -11.27 17.82 -14.56
N ALA A 123 -10.95 16.62 -15.01
CA ALA A 123 -11.27 16.16 -16.37
C ALA A 123 -12.78 15.96 -16.58
N GLU A 124 -13.54 15.52 -15.58
CA GLU A 124 -15.01 15.50 -15.61
C GLU A 124 -15.61 16.89 -15.80
N ILE A 125 -15.11 17.89 -15.06
CA ILE A 125 -15.52 19.30 -15.19
C ILE A 125 -15.22 19.81 -16.61
N VAL A 126 -14.02 19.55 -17.14
CA VAL A 126 -13.63 19.90 -18.53
C VAL A 126 -14.57 19.25 -19.55
N LYS A 127 -14.86 17.94 -19.41
CA LYS A 127 -15.80 17.17 -20.26
C LYS A 127 -17.24 17.73 -20.25
N ILE A 128 -17.61 18.55 -19.26
CA ILE A 128 -18.91 19.26 -19.20
C ILE A 128 -18.79 20.68 -19.77
N CYS A 129 -17.84 21.48 -19.30
CA CYS A 129 -17.65 22.87 -19.72
C CYS A 129 -17.42 23.00 -21.23
N GLN A 130 -16.65 22.09 -21.83
CA GLN A 130 -16.41 22.06 -23.29
C GLN A 130 -17.67 21.76 -24.12
N ARG A 131 -18.76 21.25 -23.52
CA ARG A 131 -20.05 21.11 -24.21
C ARG A 131 -20.75 22.45 -24.44
N ALA A 132 -20.44 23.46 -23.61
CA ALA A 132 -20.94 24.83 -23.74
C ALA A 132 -19.94 25.73 -24.48
N ASN A 133 -18.64 25.62 -24.18
CA ASN A 133 -17.58 26.38 -24.85
C ASN A 133 -16.40 25.46 -25.19
N ARG A 134 -16.36 24.95 -26.44
CA ARG A 134 -15.31 24.04 -26.91
C ARG A 134 -13.91 24.66 -26.92
N ASN A 135 -13.81 25.98 -26.98
CA ASN A 135 -12.56 26.72 -27.11
C ASN A 135 -12.10 27.35 -25.78
N ILE A 136 -12.69 26.95 -24.65
CA ILE A 136 -12.32 27.46 -23.33
C ILE A 136 -10.90 27.03 -22.96
N THR A 137 -10.04 27.98 -22.57
CA THR A 137 -8.67 27.69 -22.15
C THR A 137 -8.71 26.93 -20.83
N VAL A 138 -8.24 25.68 -20.80
CA VAL A 138 -8.14 24.91 -19.54
C VAL A 138 -6.82 25.22 -18.84
N ARG A 139 -6.88 25.37 -17.52
CA ARG A 139 -5.75 25.56 -16.59
C ARG A 139 -6.02 24.85 -15.26
N ARG A 140 -4.96 24.59 -14.50
CA ARG A 140 -4.99 23.89 -13.22
C ARG A 140 -4.23 24.68 -12.15
N ALA A 141 -4.91 25.06 -11.08
CA ALA A 141 -4.27 25.58 -9.87
C ALA A 141 -3.74 24.40 -9.03
N ARG A 142 -2.50 24.48 -8.56
CA ARG A 142 -1.86 23.47 -7.68
C ARG A 142 -1.54 24.09 -6.31
N PHE A 143 -2.00 23.45 -5.24
CA PHE A 143 -1.87 23.92 -3.86
C PHE A 143 -1.88 22.72 -2.90
N SER A 144 -1.30 22.88 -1.71
CA SER A 144 -1.21 21.81 -0.69
C SER A 144 -1.90 22.14 0.63
N ALA A 145 -2.25 23.41 0.84
CA ALA A 145 -3.03 23.89 1.97
C ALA A 145 -3.84 25.13 1.55
N ILE A 146 -4.97 25.37 2.21
CA ILE A 146 -5.84 26.52 1.95
C ILE A 146 -5.30 27.76 2.68
N ILE A 147 -4.08 28.16 2.33
CA ILE A 147 -3.34 29.29 2.91
C ILE A 147 -3.23 30.41 1.88
N ALA A 148 -3.41 31.67 2.30
CA ALA A 148 -3.44 32.83 1.41
C ALA A 148 -2.28 32.87 0.40
N GLN A 149 -1.04 32.72 0.85
CA GLN A 149 0.16 32.71 0.00
C GLN A 149 0.13 31.60 -1.07
N GLN A 150 -0.21 30.36 -0.71
CA GLN A 150 -0.27 29.24 -1.66
C GLN A 150 -1.39 29.44 -2.68
N ILE A 151 -2.56 29.91 -2.24
CA ILE A 151 -3.72 30.13 -3.10
C ILE A 151 -3.49 31.30 -4.07
N HIS A 152 -2.89 32.42 -3.62
CA HIS A 152 -2.48 33.51 -4.52
C HIS A 152 -1.41 33.05 -5.53
N ASN A 153 -0.44 32.23 -5.12
CA ASN A 153 0.57 31.65 -6.01
C ASN A 153 -0.07 30.74 -7.07
N ALA A 154 -0.98 29.85 -6.65
CA ALA A 154 -1.67 28.91 -7.53
C ALA A 154 -2.57 29.59 -8.57
N ALA A 155 -3.16 30.75 -8.24
CA ALA A 155 -3.94 31.57 -9.16
C ALA A 155 -3.08 32.33 -10.19
N GLN A 156 -1.85 32.70 -9.83
CA GLN A 156 -0.93 33.46 -10.69
C GLN A 156 -0.08 32.54 -11.59
N HIS A 157 0.24 31.32 -11.13
CA HIS A 157 1.08 30.35 -11.84
C HIS A 157 0.35 29.02 -12.15
N PRO A 158 -0.85 29.04 -12.78
CA PRO A 158 -1.62 27.82 -13.01
C PRO A 158 -1.04 26.99 -14.16
N VAL A 159 -0.90 25.69 -13.94
CA VAL A 159 -0.30 24.71 -14.87
C VAL A 159 -1.36 24.11 -15.82
N GLN A 160 -0.99 23.07 -16.58
CA GLN A 160 -1.93 22.23 -17.33
C GLN A 160 -2.57 21.18 -16.42
N LEU A 161 -3.76 20.69 -16.79
CA LEU A 161 -4.41 19.57 -16.12
C LEU A 161 -3.70 18.26 -16.51
N ASP A 162 -3.39 17.40 -15.53
CA ASP A 162 -2.69 16.14 -15.77
C ASP A 162 -3.66 15.04 -16.25
N MET A 163 -3.78 14.96 -17.57
CA MET A 163 -4.56 13.92 -18.23
C MET A 163 -3.97 12.52 -18.05
N ALA A 164 -2.69 12.34 -17.68
CA ALA A 164 -2.13 11.02 -17.40
C ALA A 164 -2.65 10.49 -16.06
N GLN A 165 -2.69 11.34 -15.02
CA GLN A 165 -3.30 11.00 -13.73
C GLN A 165 -4.81 10.71 -13.85
N SER A 166 -5.57 11.55 -14.58
CA SER A 166 -6.98 11.26 -14.86
C SER A 166 -7.16 9.95 -15.64
N ASN A 167 -6.32 9.66 -16.63
CA ASN A 167 -6.37 8.39 -17.36
C ASN A 167 -6.10 7.17 -16.46
N ALA A 168 -5.20 7.28 -15.48
CA ALA A 168 -4.92 6.20 -14.54
C ALA A 168 -6.15 5.90 -13.64
N VAL A 169 -6.77 6.93 -13.09
CA VAL A 169 -8.03 6.80 -12.32
C VAL A 169 -9.17 6.23 -13.18
N GLU A 170 -9.38 6.77 -14.38
CA GLU A 170 -10.41 6.27 -15.29
C GLU A 170 -10.13 4.82 -15.73
N THR A 171 -8.85 4.40 -15.77
CA THR A 171 -8.47 2.98 -15.96
C THR A 171 -8.88 2.13 -14.76
N ARG A 172 -8.56 2.57 -13.53
CA ARG A 172 -8.94 1.89 -12.27
C ARG A 172 -10.45 1.70 -12.16
N ILE A 173 -11.23 2.75 -12.38
CA ILE A 173 -12.71 2.72 -12.36
C ILE A 173 -13.24 1.68 -13.36
N LEU A 174 -12.74 1.68 -14.60
CA LEU A 174 -13.21 0.76 -15.64
C LEU A 174 -12.82 -0.71 -15.36
N LEU A 175 -11.64 -0.97 -14.78
CA LEU A 175 -11.26 -2.32 -14.36
C LEU A 175 -12.12 -2.80 -13.19
N ASP A 176 -12.21 -2.00 -12.13
CA ASP A 176 -12.89 -2.39 -10.89
C ASP A 176 -14.41 -2.57 -11.12
N LEU A 177 -15.02 -1.76 -11.98
CA LEU A 177 -16.41 -1.94 -12.43
C LEU A 177 -16.60 -3.27 -13.21
N ARG A 178 -15.75 -3.55 -14.20
CA ARG A 178 -15.88 -4.77 -15.05
C ARG A 178 -15.64 -6.05 -14.25
N ILE A 179 -14.50 -6.13 -13.58
CA ILE A 179 -14.08 -7.30 -12.81
C ILE A 179 -15.04 -7.50 -11.63
N GLY A 180 -15.31 -6.43 -10.87
CA GLY A 180 -16.21 -6.47 -9.72
C GLY A 180 -17.60 -6.94 -10.11
N SER A 181 -18.19 -6.39 -11.18
CA SER A 181 -19.55 -6.77 -11.61
C SER A 181 -19.62 -8.19 -12.15
N ALA A 182 -18.64 -8.64 -12.94
CA ALA A 182 -18.60 -10.00 -13.49
C ALA A 182 -18.55 -11.05 -12.37
N PHE A 183 -17.55 -10.96 -11.49
CA PHE A 183 -17.37 -11.91 -10.40
C PHE A 183 -18.48 -11.81 -9.34
N THR A 184 -18.95 -10.60 -8.98
CA THR A 184 -20.08 -10.40 -8.06
C THR A 184 -21.34 -11.10 -8.56
N ARG A 185 -21.72 -10.90 -9.84
CA ARG A 185 -22.92 -11.51 -10.40
C ARG A 185 -22.79 -13.02 -10.49
N LEU A 186 -21.64 -13.55 -10.92
CA LEU A 186 -21.39 -15.00 -10.92
C LEU A 186 -21.59 -15.59 -9.51
N GLN A 187 -20.81 -15.12 -8.53
CA GLN A 187 -20.80 -15.76 -7.22
C GLN A 187 -22.10 -15.54 -6.43
N THR A 188 -22.73 -14.37 -6.56
CA THR A 188 -24.05 -14.12 -5.94
C THR A 188 -25.11 -15.02 -6.58
N LEU A 189 -25.28 -14.95 -7.91
CA LEU A 189 -26.38 -15.67 -8.58
C LEU A 189 -26.25 -17.19 -8.43
N ASP A 190 -25.06 -17.76 -8.34
CA ASP A 190 -24.87 -19.22 -8.28
C ASP A 190 -24.65 -19.80 -6.87
N LEU A 191 -24.39 -18.97 -5.85
CA LEU A 191 -24.45 -19.36 -4.43
C LEU A 191 -25.85 -19.15 -3.82
N GLN A 192 -26.53 -18.03 -4.13
CA GLN A 192 -27.87 -17.76 -3.57
C GLN A 192 -28.90 -18.81 -3.98
N LYS A 193 -28.80 -19.38 -5.20
CA LYS A 193 -29.62 -20.52 -5.68
C LYS A 193 -29.46 -21.82 -4.88
N ARG A 194 -28.47 -21.90 -3.97
CA ARG A 194 -28.06 -23.14 -3.29
C ARG A 194 -28.11 -23.04 -1.76
N TYR A 195 -28.18 -21.82 -1.22
CA TYR A 195 -28.12 -21.54 0.22
C TYR A 195 -29.07 -20.38 0.54
N ASP A 196 -30.30 -20.68 0.95
CA ASP A 196 -31.35 -19.66 1.26
C ASP A 196 -30.99 -18.70 2.42
N THR A 197 -29.94 -19.04 3.17
CA THR A 197 -29.32 -18.19 4.19
C THR A 197 -28.54 -17.01 3.58
N LEU A 198 -28.07 -17.13 2.34
CA LEU A 198 -27.36 -16.08 1.61
C LEU A 198 -28.38 -15.19 0.87
N LYS A 199 -28.88 -14.16 1.54
CA LYS A 199 -29.83 -13.20 0.95
C LYS A 199 -29.18 -11.91 0.43
N GLU A 200 -27.99 -11.59 0.92
CA GLU A 200 -27.27 -10.36 0.59
C GLU A 200 -26.36 -10.52 -0.64
N VAL A 201 -25.94 -9.38 -1.21
CA VAL A 201 -25.03 -9.34 -2.36
C VAL A 201 -23.61 -9.73 -1.95
N ILE A 202 -23.18 -10.88 -2.45
CA ILE A 202 -21.84 -11.43 -2.28
C ILE A 202 -20.90 -10.71 -3.25
N SER A 203 -20.38 -9.54 -2.86
CA SER A 203 -19.50 -8.72 -3.72
C SER A 203 -18.10 -9.33 -3.92
N TYR A 204 -17.57 -9.15 -5.12
CA TYR A 204 -16.15 -9.30 -5.43
C TYR A 204 -15.58 -7.92 -5.79
N GLY A 205 -14.36 -7.64 -5.35
CA GLY A 205 -13.59 -6.49 -5.81
C GLY A 205 -12.10 -6.84 -5.84
N PRO A 206 -11.35 -6.46 -6.89
CA PRO A 206 -9.96 -6.90 -7.07
C PRO A 206 -8.97 -6.38 -6.02
N CYS A 207 -9.33 -5.39 -5.21
CA CYS A 207 -8.59 -5.01 -3.99
C CYS A 207 -9.28 -5.48 -2.70
N GLN A 208 -10.63 -5.50 -2.68
CA GLN A 208 -11.43 -6.03 -1.56
C GLN A 208 -11.05 -7.48 -1.22
N PHE A 209 -10.91 -8.33 -2.23
CA PHE A 209 -10.70 -9.77 -2.03
C PHE A 209 -9.32 -10.15 -1.48
N PRO A 210 -8.17 -9.61 -1.96
CA PRO A 210 -6.89 -9.83 -1.28
C PRO A 210 -6.80 -9.16 0.10
N THR A 211 -7.56 -8.08 0.35
CA THR A 211 -7.66 -7.47 1.69
C THR A 211 -8.33 -8.44 2.68
N LEU A 212 -9.42 -9.11 2.28
CA LEU A 212 -10.02 -10.23 3.03
C LEU A 212 -9.04 -11.41 3.17
N GLY A 213 -8.26 -11.69 2.12
CA GLY A 213 -7.24 -12.73 2.10
C GLY A 213 -6.22 -12.61 3.23
N PHE A 214 -5.77 -11.40 3.58
CA PHE A 214 -4.89 -11.18 4.74
C PHE A 214 -5.55 -11.56 6.07
N VAL A 215 -6.83 -11.22 6.25
CA VAL A 215 -7.59 -11.51 7.49
C VAL A 215 -7.81 -13.02 7.63
N VAL A 216 -8.23 -13.71 6.55
CA VAL A 216 -8.38 -15.17 6.53
C VAL A 216 -7.02 -15.88 6.72
N ALA A 217 -5.95 -15.37 6.12
CA ALA A 217 -4.60 -15.93 6.28
C ALA A 217 -4.04 -15.76 7.70
N ARG A 218 -4.29 -14.64 8.38
CA ARG A 218 -3.94 -14.49 9.82
C ARG A 218 -4.80 -15.42 10.66
N TYR A 219 -6.13 -15.40 10.48
CA TYR A 219 -7.06 -16.27 11.20
C TYR A 219 -6.67 -17.75 11.11
N ASN A 220 -6.37 -18.26 9.91
CA ASN A 220 -5.94 -19.64 9.71
C ASN A 220 -4.54 -19.92 10.31
N LYS A 221 -3.65 -18.93 10.43
CA LYS A 221 -2.40 -19.06 11.20
C LYS A 221 -2.67 -19.17 12.70
N VAL A 222 -3.57 -18.37 13.28
CA VAL A 222 -3.93 -18.48 14.71
C VAL A 222 -4.58 -19.82 15.00
N LYS A 223 -5.57 -20.21 14.19
CA LYS A 223 -6.37 -21.43 14.38
C LYS A 223 -5.56 -22.73 14.24
N ASN A 224 -4.58 -22.75 13.32
CA ASN A 224 -3.77 -23.94 13.06
C ASN A 224 -2.44 -23.94 13.83
N PHE A 225 -2.20 -22.94 14.69
CA PHE A 225 -1.03 -22.88 15.55
C PHE A 225 -1.07 -24.00 16.60
N LYS A 226 0.11 -24.53 16.95
CA LYS A 226 0.30 -25.48 18.04
C LYS A 226 1.39 -24.92 18.95
N PRO A 227 1.11 -24.65 20.24
CA PRO A 227 2.16 -24.28 21.18
C PRO A 227 3.18 -25.41 21.31
N GLU A 228 4.45 -25.05 21.30
CA GLU A 228 5.59 -25.93 21.53
C GLU A 228 6.27 -25.46 22.84
N PRO A 229 6.51 -26.35 23.81
CA PRO A 229 7.19 -25.99 25.05
C PRO A 229 8.68 -25.70 24.78
N PHE A 230 9.22 -24.74 25.52
CA PHE A 230 10.64 -24.40 25.52
C PHE A 230 11.10 -24.12 26.94
N TRP A 231 12.40 -24.28 27.16
CA TRP A 231 13.04 -24.06 28.46
C TRP A 231 14.17 -23.04 28.35
N PHE A 232 14.32 -22.22 29.39
CA PHE A 232 15.39 -21.23 29.49
C PHE A 232 15.93 -21.15 30.92
N ILE A 233 17.21 -20.81 31.05
CA ILE A 233 17.81 -20.54 32.36
C ILE A 233 17.46 -19.10 32.75
N TYR A 234 16.64 -18.93 33.77
CA TYR A 234 16.42 -17.66 34.44
C TYR A 234 17.55 -17.40 35.45
N LEU A 235 18.10 -16.19 35.45
CA LEU A 235 19.18 -15.76 36.32
C LEU A 235 18.91 -14.34 36.81
N SER A 236 18.93 -14.11 38.13
CA SER A 236 18.73 -12.77 38.70
C SER A 236 19.71 -12.43 39.82
N LEU A 237 19.83 -11.14 40.12
CA LEU A 237 20.61 -10.62 41.23
C LEU A 237 19.95 -9.37 41.83
N THR A 238 19.53 -9.47 43.09
CA THR A 238 19.05 -8.34 43.87
C THR A 238 20.22 -7.56 44.47
N ARG A 239 20.34 -6.27 44.15
CA ARG A 239 21.29 -5.33 44.77
C ARG A 239 20.53 -4.11 45.33
N PRO A 240 21.05 -3.40 46.35
CA PRO A 240 20.48 -2.11 46.76
C PRO A 240 20.39 -1.13 45.57
N SER A 241 19.34 -0.31 45.52
CA SER A 241 19.20 0.68 44.43
C SER A 241 20.30 1.76 44.51
N PRO A 242 20.88 2.19 43.37
CA PRO A 242 21.74 3.38 43.31
C PRO A 242 21.06 4.65 43.83
N SER A 243 19.73 4.73 43.76
CA SER A 243 18.93 5.86 44.25
C SER A 243 18.69 5.88 45.75
N GLY A 244 18.99 4.79 46.46
CA GLY A 244 18.66 4.60 47.88
C GLY A 244 17.24 4.08 48.17
N ASP A 245 16.48 3.73 47.12
CA ASP A 245 15.17 3.05 47.21
C ASP A 245 15.31 1.55 47.54
N GLU A 246 14.17 0.83 47.51
CA GLU A 246 14.07 -0.63 47.63
C GLU A 246 15.08 -1.40 46.75
N PRO A 247 15.50 -2.62 47.15
CA PRO A 247 16.45 -3.42 46.37
C PRO A 247 15.95 -3.71 44.95
N VAL A 248 16.82 -3.47 43.96
CA VAL A 248 16.57 -3.71 42.54
C VAL A 248 16.95 -5.15 42.20
N ASP A 249 15.96 -6.00 41.93
CA ASP A 249 16.21 -7.27 41.27
C ASP A 249 16.62 -7.05 39.80
N THR A 250 17.75 -7.64 39.44
CA THR A 250 18.36 -7.52 38.11
C THR A 250 18.31 -8.86 37.41
N ALA A 251 17.22 -9.13 36.69
CA ALA A 251 17.15 -10.27 35.77
C ALA A 251 18.12 -10.11 34.58
N PHE A 252 18.78 -11.20 34.20
CA PHE A 252 19.66 -11.32 33.05
C PHE A 252 19.08 -12.29 32.01
N THR A 253 19.02 -11.87 30.75
CA THR A 253 18.60 -12.71 29.62
C THR A 253 19.73 -13.67 29.23
N TRP A 254 19.43 -14.97 29.21
CA TRP A 254 20.33 -16.01 28.71
C TRP A 254 20.66 -15.79 27.22
N LYS A 255 21.95 -15.78 26.84
CA LYS A 255 22.37 -15.46 25.46
C LYS A 255 21.96 -16.52 24.43
N ARG A 256 21.63 -17.74 24.86
CA ARG A 256 21.04 -18.77 23.96
C ARG A 256 19.55 -18.53 23.66
N GLY A 257 18.88 -17.64 24.40
CA GLY A 257 17.43 -17.46 24.32
C GLY A 257 16.70 -18.57 25.07
N HIS A 258 16.30 -19.62 24.35
CA HIS A 258 15.61 -20.80 24.88
C HIS A 258 15.91 -22.05 24.04
N LEU A 259 15.64 -23.23 24.58
CA LEU A 259 15.78 -24.52 23.90
C LEU A 259 14.45 -25.28 23.90
N PHE A 260 14.16 -25.97 22.79
CA PHE A 260 12.98 -26.84 22.63
C PHE A 260 13.24 -28.30 23.06
N ASP A 261 14.35 -28.55 23.76
CA ASP A 261 14.74 -29.85 24.27
C ASP A 261 15.08 -29.74 25.76
N LEU A 262 14.29 -30.42 26.59
CA LEU A 262 14.43 -30.40 28.04
C LEU A 262 15.73 -31.07 28.51
N GLN A 263 16.23 -32.12 27.84
CA GLN A 263 17.43 -32.81 28.27
C GLN A 263 18.68 -31.96 28.02
N ALA A 264 18.73 -31.26 26.87
CA ALA A 264 19.77 -30.29 26.57
C ALA A 264 19.71 -29.08 27.51
N ALA A 265 18.51 -28.55 27.79
CA ALA A 265 18.35 -27.42 28.71
C ALA A 265 18.71 -27.78 30.17
N TRP A 266 18.30 -28.96 30.63
CA TRP A 266 18.63 -29.49 31.94
C TRP A 266 20.13 -29.73 32.10
N GLY A 267 20.79 -30.37 31.13
CA GLY A 267 22.24 -30.61 31.18
C GLY A 267 23.09 -29.33 31.20
N LEU A 268 22.65 -28.27 30.49
CA LEU A 268 23.31 -26.96 30.58
C LEU A 268 23.03 -26.24 31.92
N TYR A 269 21.86 -26.46 32.51
CA TYR A 269 21.51 -25.92 33.83
C TYR A 269 22.28 -26.62 34.95
N GLU A 270 22.37 -27.95 34.96
CA GLU A 270 23.19 -28.71 35.92
C GLU A 270 24.66 -28.29 35.85
N ALA A 271 25.24 -28.22 34.65
CA ALA A 271 26.63 -27.78 34.44
C ALA A 271 26.87 -26.32 34.86
N ALA A 272 25.83 -25.47 34.87
CA ALA A 272 25.92 -24.12 35.39
C ALA A 272 25.87 -24.08 36.94
N LEU A 273 25.10 -24.96 37.57
CA LEU A 273 25.00 -25.08 39.03
C LEU A 273 26.28 -25.64 39.69
N GLU A 274 27.12 -26.37 38.95
CA GLU A 274 28.43 -26.83 39.46
C GLU A 274 29.33 -25.68 39.95
N HIS A 275 29.11 -24.45 39.47
CA HIS A 275 29.91 -23.27 39.79
C HIS A 275 29.01 -22.12 40.30
N PRO A 276 28.69 -22.07 41.61
CA PRO A 276 27.66 -21.17 42.17
C PRO A 276 28.00 -19.68 42.15
N THR A 277 29.13 -19.27 41.58
CA THR A 277 29.55 -17.88 41.41
C THR A 277 29.47 -17.45 39.95
N ALA A 278 28.60 -16.48 39.66
CA ALA A 278 28.62 -15.76 38.40
C ALA A 278 29.79 -14.76 38.36
N ARG A 279 30.29 -14.45 37.16
CA ARG A 279 31.33 -13.44 36.93
C ARG A 279 30.90 -12.45 35.87
N VAL A 280 31.00 -11.15 36.16
CA VAL A 280 30.79 -10.09 35.16
C VAL A 280 31.94 -10.15 34.16
N THR A 281 31.64 -10.53 32.91
CA THR A 281 32.64 -10.62 31.84
C THR A 281 32.85 -9.29 31.15
N LYS A 282 31.85 -8.39 31.18
CA LYS A 282 31.91 -7.09 30.48
C LYS A 282 30.86 -6.10 30.97
N VAL A 283 31.20 -4.81 30.99
CA VAL A 283 30.30 -3.68 31.31
C VAL A 283 30.51 -2.59 30.28
N THR A 284 29.63 -2.51 29.28
CA THR A 284 29.71 -1.52 28.20
C THR A 284 28.61 -0.47 28.36
N SER A 285 28.99 0.76 28.74
CA SER A 285 28.13 1.93 28.58
C SER A 285 28.45 2.67 27.29
N LYS A 286 27.41 3.13 26.59
CA LYS A 286 27.52 3.90 25.34
C LYS A 286 26.42 4.95 25.26
N GLU A 287 26.70 6.07 24.61
CA GLU A 287 25.64 7.02 24.26
C GLU A 287 24.68 6.33 23.27
N THR A 288 23.39 6.45 23.56
CA THR A 288 22.29 5.95 22.74
C THR A 288 21.31 7.06 22.50
N LYS A 289 20.44 6.88 21.50
CA LYS A 289 19.37 7.85 21.23
C LYS A 289 18.11 7.19 20.72
N LYS A 290 16.98 7.69 21.18
CA LYS A 290 15.70 7.43 20.53
C LYS A 290 15.47 8.52 19.49
N TRP A 291 15.38 8.09 18.24
CA TRP A 291 15.20 9.00 17.12
C TRP A 291 13.83 9.68 17.19
N LYS A 292 13.79 10.99 16.95
CA LYS A 292 12.53 11.72 16.73
C LYS A 292 11.77 11.11 15.54
N PRO A 293 10.43 11.22 15.49
CA PRO A 293 9.65 10.62 14.40
C PRO A 293 10.02 11.18 13.02
N TYR A 294 9.66 10.41 11.98
CA TYR A 294 9.64 10.92 10.61
C TYR A 294 8.43 11.85 10.38
N PRO A 295 8.47 12.74 9.38
CA PRO A 295 7.29 13.45 8.88
C PRO A 295 6.10 12.52 8.63
N LEU A 296 4.88 13.04 8.75
CA LEU A 296 3.68 12.22 8.83
C LEU A 296 3.09 11.93 7.44
N THR A 297 2.99 10.65 7.07
CA THR A 297 2.28 10.21 5.85
C THR A 297 0.83 9.83 6.16
N THR A 298 0.00 9.66 5.12
CA THR A 298 -1.37 9.13 5.25
C THR A 298 -1.41 7.76 5.94
N VAL A 299 -0.41 6.93 5.65
CA VAL A 299 -0.32 5.56 6.16
C VAL A 299 0.07 5.57 7.65
N ASP A 300 1.06 6.37 8.03
CA ASP A 300 1.43 6.56 9.44
C ASP A 300 0.26 7.14 10.25
N LEU A 301 -0.50 8.08 9.68
CA LEU A 301 -1.67 8.67 10.33
C LEU A 301 -2.77 7.61 10.58
N GLN A 302 -3.05 6.73 9.62
CA GLN A 302 -3.99 5.61 9.80
C GLN A 302 -3.50 4.61 10.86
N LYS A 303 -2.25 4.13 10.75
CA LYS A 303 -1.63 3.16 11.69
C LYS A 303 -1.62 3.72 13.12
N ALA A 304 -1.16 4.95 13.29
CA ALA A 304 -1.04 5.59 14.59
C ALA A 304 -2.39 5.99 15.18
N GLY A 305 -3.32 6.54 14.38
CA GLY A 305 -4.65 6.91 14.86
C GLY A 305 -5.47 5.68 15.28
N SER A 306 -5.36 4.56 14.56
CA SER A 306 -6.03 3.31 14.95
C SER A 306 -5.48 2.77 16.27
N ARG A 307 -4.15 2.65 16.40
CA ARG A 307 -3.49 2.15 17.62
C ARG A 307 -3.63 3.07 18.85
N LEU A 308 -3.50 4.38 18.66
CA LEU A 308 -3.36 5.36 19.77
C LEU A 308 -4.65 6.14 20.05
N LEU A 309 -5.45 6.44 19.02
CA LEU A 309 -6.71 7.17 19.17
C LEU A 309 -7.93 6.24 19.16
N ARG A 310 -7.76 4.94 18.85
CA ARG A 310 -8.83 3.93 18.78
C ARG A 310 -9.95 4.33 17.80
N LEU A 311 -9.58 4.97 16.68
CA LEU A 311 -10.47 5.37 15.60
C LEU A 311 -10.16 4.55 14.34
N SER A 312 -11.17 4.22 13.53
CA SER A 312 -10.90 3.46 12.29
C SER A 312 -10.10 4.29 11.27
N PRO A 313 -9.26 3.67 10.41
CA PRO A 313 -8.53 4.34 9.35
C PRO A 313 -9.40 5.28 8.51
N LYS A 314 -10.65 4.89 8.21
CA LYS A 314 -11.60 5.74 7.50
C LYS A 314 -11.99 6.98 8.33
N ARG A 315 -12.39 6.78 9.59
CA ARG A 315 -12.81 7.88 10.48
C ARG A 315 -11.71 8.92 10.68
N ILE A 316 -10.45 8.48 10.77
CA ILE A 316 -9.28 9.37 10.88
C ILE A 316 -9.12 10.22 9.62
N LEU A 317 -9.21 9.63 8.43
CA LEU A 317 -9.08 10.36 7.18
C LEU A 317 -10.27 11.30 6.92
N ASP A 318 -11.51 10.88 7.26
CA ASP A 318 -12.70 11.74 7.20
C ASP A 318 -12.50 13.02 8.05
N ILE A 319 -11.95 12.90 9.27
CA ILE A 319 -11.66 14.02 10.16
C ILE A 319 -10.52 14.88 9.62
N ALA A 320 -9.40 14.27 9.22
CA ALA A 320 -8.25 15.00 8.70
C ALA A 320 -8.59 15.78 7.42
N GLU A 321 -9.47 15.25 6.57
CA GLU A 321 -9.99 15.93 5.39
C GLU A 321 -10.93 17.10 5.75
N HIS A 322 -11.71 16.97 6.82
CA HIS A 322 -12.52 18.09 7.33
C HIS A 322 -11.62 19.23 7.87
N LEU A 323 -10.62 18.90 8.67
CA LEU A 323 -9.64 19.87 9.22
C LEU A 323 -8.80 20.55 8.12
N TYR A 324 -8.47 19.84 7.04
CA TYR A 324 -7.88 20.43 5.83
C TYR A 324 -8.83 21.43 5.15
N GLN A 325 -10.11 21.08 4.97
CA GLN A 325 -11.11 21.98 4.37
C GLN A 325 -11.38 23.23 5.23
N GLN A 326 -11.20 23.14 6.55
CA GLN A 326 -11.23 24.27 7.48
C GLN A 326 -9.94 25.13 7.45
N GLY A 327 -8.85 24.63 6.85
CA GLY A 327 -7.55 25.32 6.78
C GLY A 327 -6.66 25.14 8.01
N PHE A 328 -6.90 24.14 8.85
CA PHE A 328 -6.08 23.82 10.03
C PHE A 328 -4.94 22.83 9.74
N LEU A 329 -5.08 21.99 8.70
CA LEU A 329 -4.07 21.04 8.26
C LEU A 329 -3.66 21.28 6.79
N SER A 330 -2.53 20.70 6.39
CA SER A 330 -2.21 20.42 4.99
C SER A 330 -3.05 19.26 4.45
N TYR A 331 -2.98 19.00 3.15
CA TYR A 331 -3.72 17.89 2.54
C TYR A 331 -3.35 16.53 3.16
N PRO A 332 -4.34 15.72 3.61
CA PRO A 332 -4.08 14.53 4.41
C PRO A 332 -3.91 13.24 3.60
N ARG A 333 -3.91 13.32 2.27
CA ARG A 333 -3.71 12.18 1.35
C ARG A 333 -2.39 12.39 0.57
N THR A 334 -1.28 12.10 1.25
CA THR A 334 0.09 12.16 0.73
C THR A 334 0.90 10.92 1.14
N GLU A 335 1.80 10.49 0.26
CA GLU A 335 2.79 9.43 0.54
C GLU A 335 4.16 10.02 0.95
N THR A 336 4.30 11.36 0.95
CA THR A 336 5.54 12.09 1.21
C THR A 336 5.98 12.06 2.68
N ASP A 337 7.21 11.63 2.93
CA ASP A 337 7.87 11.57 4.26
C ASP A 337 9.07 12.53 4.38
N VAL A 338 9.17 13.50 3.48
CA VAL A 338 10.23 14.51 3.41
C VAL A 338 9.65 15.92 3.18
N PHE A 339 10.11 16.90 3.96
CA PHE A 339 9.81 18.31 3.69
C PHE A 339 10.82 18.89 2.69
N ASP A 340 10.39 19.88 1.91
CA ASP A 340 11.27 20.64 1.03
C ASP A 340 12.36 21.41 1.84
N PRO A 341 13.61 21.53 1.36
CA PRO A 341 14.67 22.26 2.06
C PRO A 341 14.38 23.75 2.32
N GLN A 342 13.47 24.38 1.57
CA GLN A 342 13.05 25.77 1.72
C GLN A 342 11.69 25.91 2.46
N PHE A 343 11.19 24.84 3.07
CA PHE A 343 9.90 24.84 3.77
C PHE A 343 9.91 25.76 5.00
N ASP A 344 8.93 26.65 5.10
CA ASP A 344 8.79 27.63 6.20
C ASP A 344 8.23 26.96 7.47
N PHE A 345 9.11 26.29 8.21
CA PHE A 345 8.78 25.73 9.52
C PHE A 345 8.45 26.80 10.56
N MET A 346 9.16 27.93 10.55
CA MET A 346 9.10 28.91 11.64
C MET A 346 7.76 29.66 11.67
N SER A 347 7.18 30.01 10.52
CA SER A 347 5.83 30.57 10.44
C SER A 347 4.77 29.61 10.98
N LEU A 348 4.94 28.30 10.79
CA LEU A 348 3.98 27.29 11.28
C LEU A 348 4.17 26.98 12.76
N ILE A 349 5.41 26.88 13.24
CA ILE A 349 5.74 26.74 14.68
C ILE A 349 5.21 27.96 15.46
N ASN A 350 5.42 29.18 14.95
CA ASN A 350 4.93 30.42 15.58
C ASN A 350 3.42 30.44 15.82
N LYS A 351 2.61 29.82 14.95
CA LYS A 351 1.15 29.76 15.14
C LYS A 351 0.76 28.90 16.35
N GLN A 352 1.61 27.94 16.74
CA GLN A 352 1.33 26.97 17.80
C GLN A 352 1.78 27.42 19.20
N THR A 353 2.53 28.52 19.35
CA THR A 353 3.06 28.96 20.66
C THR A 353 1.98 29.41 21.66
N GLN A 354 0.78 29.74 21.16
CA GLN A 354 -0.38 30.12 21.98
C GLN A 354 -1.16 28.94 22.57
N ASP A 355 -0.82 27.69 22.24
CA ASP A 355 -1.55 26.53 22.77
C ASP A 355 -1.09 26.17 24.21
N PRO A 356 -2.02 25.98 25.18
CA PRO A 356 -1.63 25.67 26.55
C PRO A 356 -0.95 24.30 26.72
N ALA A 357 -1.10 23.37 25.77
CA ALA A 357 -0.65 21.97 25.91
C ALA A 357 0.63 21.63 25.13
N TRP A 358 1.16 22.57 24.33
CA TRP A 358 2.47 22.46 23.65
C TRP A 358 3.14 23.80 23.31
N GLY A 359 2.52 24.94 23.60
CA GLY A 359 2.98 26.26 23.16
C GLY A 359 4.36 26.66 23.65
N GLY A 360 4.67 26.38 24.92
CA GLY A 360 6.02 26.60 25.48
C GLY A 360 7.11 25.77 24.80
N PHE A 361 6.79 24.56 24.33
CA PHE A 361 7.72 23.74 23.54
C PHE A 361 7.92 24.32 22.14
N ALA A 362 6.85 24.77 21.48
CA ALA A 362 6.95 25.47 20.19
C ALA A 362 7.76 26.78 20.30
N ASP A 363 7.66 27.49 21.43
CA ASP A 363 8.47 28.67 21.71
C ASP A 363 9.96 28.30 21.88
N GLY A 364 10.24 27.22 22.64
CA GLY A 364 11.58 26.64 22.75
C GLY A 364 12.19 26.23 21.40
N LEU A 365 11.39 25.70 20.45
CA LEU A 365 11.87 25.42 19.10
C LEU A 365 12.32 26.70 18.36
N ARG A 366 11.53 27.78 18.42
CA ARG A 366 11.94 29.07 17.83
C ARG A 366 13.23 29.59 18.46
N ASN A 367 13.34 29.48 19.79
CA ASN A 367 14.43 30.05 20.57
C ASN A 367 15.68 29.13 20.59
N GLY A 368 16.02 28.52 19.44
CA GLY A 368 17.21 27.68 19.25
C GLY A 368 17.02 26.17 19.48
N GLY A 369 15.84 25.71 19.88
CA GLY A 369 15.53 24.28 20.02
C GLY A 369 15.28 23.55 18.70
N PHE A 370 14.99 24.28 17.61
CA PHE A 370 14.67 23.72 16.29
C PHE A 370 15.81 22.87 15.71
N ASN A 371 15.45 21.71 15.18
CA ASN A 371 16.31 20.89 14.35
C ASN A 371 15.50 20.33 13.17
N ALA A 372 16.03 20.46 11.96
CA ALA A 372 15.31 20.11 10.73
C ALA A 372 14.77 18.66 10.75
N PRO A 373 13.55 18.40 10.25
CA PRO A 373 12.98 17.06 10.24
C PRO A 373 13.84 16.00 9.54
N ARG A 374 13.75 14.76 10.04
CA ARG A 374 14.41 13.61 9.42
C ARG A 374 13.84 13.41 8.01
N ARG A 375 14.72 13.30 7.00
CA ARG A 375 14.33 12.98 5.63
C ARG A 375 14.12 11.49 5.50
N GLY A 376 12.94 11.06 5.06
CA GLY A 376 12.66 9.66 4.75
C GLY A 376 13.09 9.28 3.32
N LYS A 377 12.24 8.53 2.61
CA LYS A 377 12.52 7.95 1.27
C LYS A 377 11.44 8.22 0.22
N HIS A 378 10.32 8.83 0.60
CA HIS A 378 9.10 8.88 -0.19
C HIS A 378 8.68 10.34 -0.42
N ASP A 379 8.35 10.65 -1.68
CA ASP A 379 7.97 11.99 -2.14
C ASP A 379 7.04 11.77 -3.34
N ASP A 380 5.80 12.22 -3.21
CA ASP A 380 4.78 12.14 -4.27
C ASP A 380 4.85 13.29 -5.28
N HIS A 381 5.74 14.28 -5.03
CA HIS A 381 5.94 15.50 -5.81
C HIS A 381 4.67 16.37 -5.99
N ALA A 382 3.61 16.12 -5.21
CA ALA A 382 2.36 16.89 -5.21
C ALA A 382 2.10 17.58 -3.86
N HIS A 383 2.46 16.92 -2.76
CA HIS A 383 2.12 17.31 -1.40
C HIS A 383 3.30 17.15 -0.41
N PRO A 384 3.48 18.10 0.52
CA PRO A 384 4.36 17.93 1.68
C PRO A 384 3.71 17.00 2.72
N PRO A 385 4.49 16.45 3.67
CA PRO A 385 3.99 15.62 4.76
C PRO A 385 2.89 16.33 5.57
N ILE A 386 2.01 15.55 6.20
CA ILE A 386 0.83 16.06 6.92
C ILE A 386 1.26 16.90 8.14
N HIS A 387 0.86 18.17 8.17
CA HIS A 387 1.26 19.13 9.20
C HIS A 387 0.16 20.17 9.52
N PRO A 388 0.20 20.82 10.70
CA PRO A 388 -0.73 21.91 11.04
C PRO A 388 -0.36 23.21 10.30
N THR A 389 -1.36 23.84 9.70
CA THR A 389 -1.20 25.04 8.86
C THR A 389 -1.68 26.32 9.55
N ALA A 390 -2.54 26.17 10.55
CA ALA A 390 -2.98 27.18 11.50
C ALA A 390 -3.15 26.56 12.91
N TRP A 391 -3.49 27.37 13.92
CA TRP A 391 -3.86 26.90 15.26
C TRP A 391 -5.38 26.77 15.41
N ALA A 392 -5.83 25.80 16.20
CA ALA A 392 -7.22 25.35 16.25
C ALA A 392 -7.75 25.10 17.69
N GLY A 393 -7.64 26.10 18.58
CA GLY A 393 -7.97 25.95 20.00
C GLY A 393 -9.42 25.55 20.34
N ASN A 394 -10.37 25.76 19.41
CA ASN A 394 -11.80 25.52 19.63
C ASN A 394 -12.30 24.13 19.18
N LEU A 395 -11.39 23.22 18.79
CA LEU A 395 -11.77 21.86 18.40
C LEU A 395 -12.19 21.02 19.62
N VAL A 396 -13.11 20.07 19.39
CA VAL A 396 -13.63 19.15 20.42
C VAL A 396 -13.65 17.70 19.91
N GLY A 397 -13.81 16.74 20.83
CA GLY A 397 -13.93 15.32 20.50
C GLY A 397 -12.78 14.79 19.65
N ASP A 398 -13.10 13.96 18.65
CA ASP A 398 -12.09 13.35 17.78
C ASP A 398 -11.37 14.36 16.87
N GLU A 399 -11.99 15.48 16.52
CA GLU A 399 -11.34 16.53 15.72
C GLU A 399 -10.14 17.10 16.48
N LYS A 400 -10.33 17.39 17.78
CA LYS A 400 -9.22 17.79 18.66
C LYS A 400 -8.16 16.69 18.75
N ARG A 401 -8.57 15.44 18.95
CA ARG A 401 -7.63 14.30 19.16
C ARG A 401 -6.75 14.04 17.92
N VAL A 402 -7.32 14.11 16.73
CA VAL A 402 -6.58 13.97 15.45
C VAL A 402 -5.69 15.19 15.21
N TYR A 403 -6.20 16.41 15.40
CA TYR A 403 -5.43 17.65 15.26
C TYR A 403 -4.24 17.73 16.23
N GLU A 404 -4.45 17.37 17.50
CA GLU A 404 -3.42 17.34 18.54
C GLU A 404 -2.33 16.31 18.22
N TYR A 405 -2.69 15.09 17.80
CA TYR A 405 -1.71 14.09 17.37
C TYR A 405 -0.84 14.61 16.21
N ILE A 406 -1.45 15.19 15.18
CA ILE A 406 -0.73 15.72 14.01
C ILE A 406 0.16 16.92 14.40
N THR A 407 -0.33 17.81 15.26
CA THR A 407 0.42 18.99 15.71
C THR A 407 1.61 18.61 16.58
N ARG A 408 1.42 17.72 17.56
CA ARG A 408 2.51 17.18 18.39
C ARG A 408 3.52 16.39 17.55
N ARG A 409 3.08 15.60 16.57
CA ARG A 409 3.95 14.88 15.61
C ARG A 409 4.81 15.85 14.81
N PHE A 410 4.25 16.95 14.30
CA PHE A 410 4.99 17.99 13.59
C PHE A 410 6.05 18.67 14.47
N LEU A 411 5.67 19.12 15.68
CA LEU A 411 6.61 19.75 16.62
C LEU A 411 7.73 18.79 17.04
N ALA A 412 7.42 17.50 17.22
CA ALA A 412 8.42 16.46 17.49
C ALA A 412 9.42 16.27 16.34
N CYS A 413 8.93 16.24 15.09
CA CYS A 413 9.79 16.20 13.90
C CYS A 413 10.74 17.42 13.82
N CYS A 414 10.31 18.58 14.31
CA CYS A 414 11.10 19.82 14.35
C CYS A 414 12.01 19.96 15.59
N SER A 415 12.01 18.99 16.51
CA SER A 415 12.88 18.98 17.71
C SER A 415 14.15 18.14 17.51
N LYS A 416 14.93 17.89 18.56
CA LYS A 416 16.10 17.01 18.58
C LYS A 416 15.71 15.55 18.87
N ASP A 417 16.59 14.60 18.53
CA ASP A 417 16.47 13.22 19.03
C ASP A 417 16.59 13.20 20.56
N ALA A 418 15.96 12.23 21.24
CA ALA A 418 16.13 12.05 22.68
C ALA A 418 17.44 11.29 22.95
N LEU A 419 18.25 11.75 23.90
CA LEU A 419 19.61 11.24 24.16
C LEU A 419 19.70 10.58 25.55
N GLY A 420 20.55 9.57 25.69
CA GLY A 420 20.72 8.83 26.95
C GLY A 420 21.90 7.86 26.91
N TRP A 421 22.11 7.14 28.01
CA TRP A 421 23.15 6.14 28.15
C TRP A 421 22.54 4.75 28.19
N GLN A 422 23.03 3.85 27.33
CA GLN A 422 22.68 2.43 27.37
C GLN A 422 23.85 1.67 27.98
N THR A 423 23.63 1.10 29.16
CA THR A 423 24.60 0.22 29.83
C THR A 423 24.18 -1.22 29.60
N THR A 424 25.07 -2.03 29.04
CA THR A 424 24.89 -3.48 28.89
C THR A 424 25.94 -4.19 29.74
N VAL A 425 25.47 -5.07 30.64
CA VAL A 425 26.29 -5.90 31.51
C VAL A 425 26.20 -7.33 30.97
N GLU A 426 27.35 -7.94 30.67
CA GLU A 426 27.46 -9.33 30.26
C GLU A 426 28.07 -10.14 31.41
N VAL A 427 27.51 -11.31 31.68
CA VAL A 427 27.84 -12.16 32.84
C VAL A 427 27.98 -13.61 32.37
N ARG A 428 28.89 -14.37 32.99
CA ARG A 428 29.01 -15.81 32.81
C ARG A 428 28.68 -16.54 34.12
N TYR A 429 27.96 -17.66 34.02
CA TYR A 429 27.61 -18.55 35.13
C TYR A 429 27.78 -20.00 34.64
N GLY A 430 28.66 -20.77 35.26
CA GLY A 430 29.27 -21.94 34.60
C GLY A 430 29.96 -21.55 33.29
N GLU A 431 29.71 -22.30 32.21
CA GLU A 431 30.09 -21.89 30.84
C GLU A 431 28.99 -21.11 30.11
N GLU A 432 27.83 -20.89 30.73
CA GLU A 432 26.71 -20.19 30.11
C GLU A 432 26.81 -18.67 30.26
N GLU A 433 26.44 -17.96 29.19
CA GLU A 433 26.52 -16.49 29.14
C GLU A 433 25.14 -15.84 29.16
N PHE A 434 25.06 -14.75 29.90
CA PHE A 434 23.85 -13.96 30.15
C PHE A 434 24.14 -12.48 29.90
N SER A 435 23.10 -11.69 29.72
CA SER A 435 23.23 -10.23 29.62
C SER A 435 22.00 -9.50 30.13
N THR A 436 22.20 -8.33 30.72
CA THR A 436 21.11 -7.39 30.99
C THR A 436 21.46 -6.03 30.41
N THR A 437 20.43 -5.20 30.19
CA THR A 437 20.59 -3.84 29.67
C THR A 437 19.74 -2.89 30.49
N GLY A 438 20.34 -1.74 30.81
CA GLY A 438 19.72 -0.57 31.40
C GLY A 438 19.80 0.64 30.47
N LEU A 439 19.03 1.66 30.83
CA LEU A 439 18.88 2.92 30.10
C LEU A 439 18.70 4.06 31.11
N THR A 440 19.47 5.12 30.94
CA THR A 440 19.26 6.41 31.64
C THR A 440 19.11 7.51 30.60
N VAL A 441 17.95 8.17 30.56
CA VAL A 441 17.58 9.22 29.61
C VAL A 441 18.17 10.56 30.08
N ARG A 442 19.13 11.10 29.33
CA ARG A 442 19.80 12.37 29.64
C ARG A 442 18.99 13.57 29.15
N GLU A 443 18.40 13.47 27.97
CA GLU A 443 17.66 14.55 27.31
C GLU A 443 16.39 14.00 26.68
N ARG A 444 15.22 14.49 27.14
CA ARG A 444 13.92 14.03 26.63
C ARG A 444 13.59 14.63 25.26
N ASN A 445 13.95 15.89 25.01
CA ASN A 445 13.84 16.55 23.70
C ASN A 445 12.43 16.32 23.09
N TYR A 446 12.29 15.67 21.93
CA TYR A 446 10.97 15.46 21.30
C TYR A 446 9.93 14.73 22.17
N LEU A 447 10.37 13.95 23.16
CA LEU A 447 9.50 13.19 24.07
C LEU A 447 8.68 14.08 25.03
N GLU A 448 9.04 15.36 25.16
CA GLU A 448 8.31 16.34 25.97
C GLU A 448 7.00 16.76 25.29
N VAL A 449 6.99 16.89 23.97
CA VAL A 449 5.79 17.27 23.19
C VAL A 449 4.99 16.06 22.70
N PHE A 450 5.60 14.88 22.61
CA PHE A 450 5.06 13.69 21.96
C PHE A 450 4.88 12.50 22.92
N PRO A 451 3.92 12.56 23.88
CA PRO A 451 3.73 11.54 24.92
C PRO A 451 3.27 10.17 24.38
N TYR A 452 2.93 10.08 23.10
CA TYR A 452 2.53 8.84 22.42
C TYR A 452 3.67 7.82 22.25
N ASP A 453 4.92 8.21 22.52
CA ASP A 453 6.10 7.42 22.17
C ASP A 453 7.04 7.26 23.38
N LYS A 454 6.87 6.19 24.16
CA LYS A 454 7.53 6.03 25.48
C LYS A 454 9.06 5.84 25.39
N TRP A 455 9.80 6.55 26.24
CA TRP A 455 11.18 6.26 26.60
C TRP A 455 11.34 6.62 28.08
N SER A 456 11.73 5.63 28.87
CA SER A 456 11.69 5.62 30.33
C SER A 456 12.93 4.92 30.85
N ASP A 457 13.40 5.37 31.99
CA ASP A 457 14.60 4.85 32.62
C ASP A 457 14.41 3.41 33.08
N LYS A 458 15.48 2.62 32.92
CA LYS A 458 15.66 1.33 33.56
C LYS A 458 17.09 1.34 34.07
N GLU A 459 17.28 1.92 35.25
CA GLU A 459 18.60 1.94 35.87
C GLU A 459 19.05 0.51 36.20
N LEU A 460 20.36 0.31 36.26
CA LEU A 460 20.97 -0.90 36.78
C LEU A 460 21.78 -0.54 38.02
N PRO A 461 21.88 -1.44 39.02
CA PRO A 461 22.92 -1.37 40.03
C PRO A 461 24.31 -1.20 39.40
N GLN A 462 25.26 -0.65 40.16
CA GLN A 462 26.64 -0.58 39.66
C GLN A 462 27.21 -2.00 39.52
N PHE A 463 27.85 -2.26 38.37
CA PHE A 463 28.63 -3.48 38.11
C PHE A 463 30.06 -3.11 37.70
N GLN A 464 31.02 -3.99 37.97
CA GLN A 464 32.44 -3.83 37.64
C GLN A 464 32.94 -5.02 36.82
N GLU A 465 33.75 -4.78 35.78
CA GLU A 465 34.31 -5.86 34.97
C GLU A 465 35.22 -6.77 35.80
N GLY A 466 34.99 -8.08 35.70
CA GLY A 466 35.73 -9.09 36.42
C GLY A 466 35.21 -9.40 37.83
N GLU A 467 34.25 -8.64 38.39
CA GLU A 467 33.65 -8.96 39.69
C GLU A 467 32.93 -10.32 39.67
N THR A 468 32.81 -10.95 40.84
CA THR A 468 32.05 -12.18 41.03
C THR A 468 30.93 -11.99 42.06
N PHE A 469 29.82 -12.71 41.86
CA PHE A 469 28.69 -12.70 42.77
C PHE A 469 27.98 -14.07 42.78
N VAL A 470 27.30 -14.39 43.87
CA VAL A 470 26.33 -15.50 43.90
C VAL A 470 24.98 -14.94 43.41
N PRO A 471 24.32 -15.53 42.40
CA PRO A 471 22.99 -15.10 41.96
C PRO A 471 21.97 -15.15 43.10
N THR A 472 20.95 -14.28 43.06
CA THR A 472 19.83 -14.34 44.02
C THR A 472 18.87 -15.46 43.65
N GLU A 473 18.62 -15.65 42.36
CA GLU A 473 17.86 -16.78 41.82
C GLU A 473 18.57 -17.32 40.56
N CYS A 474 18.60 -18.64 40.42
CA CYS A 474 18.92 -19.34 39.19
C CYS A 474 18.00 -20.55 39.08
N ARG A 475 17.19 -20.62 38.02
CA ARG A 475 16.25 -21.73 37.79
C ARG A 475 16.08 -22.03 36.30
N LEU A 476 15.69 -23.27 35.99
CA LEU A 476 15.27 -23.67 34.66
C LEU A 476 13.74 -23.53 34.55
N ASP A 477 13.30 -22.58 33.75
CA ASP A 477 11.87 -22.29 33.54
C ASP A 477 11.33 -23.04 32.31
N GLU A 478 10.07 -23.48 32.37
CA GLU A 478 9.28 -23.88 31.20
C GLU A 478 8.37 -22.73 30.78
N SER A 479 8.33 -22.46 29.47
CA SER A 479 7.29 -21.63 28.84
C SER A 479 6.88 -22.27 27.51
N LYS A 480 5.94 -21.66 26.78
CA LYS A 480 5.31 -22.22 25.57
C LYS A 480 5.22 -21.15 24.49
N THR A 481 5.44 -21.53 23.23
CA THR A 481 5.32 -20.56 22.12
C THR A 481 3.88 -20.08 21.97
N SER A 482 3.69 -18.75 21.92
CA SER A 482 2.37 -18.13 21.87
C SER A 482 1.80 -18.01 20.45
N LYS A 483 0.48 -18.21 20.32
CA LYS A 483 -0.26 -18.02 19.07
C LYS A 483 -0.11 -16.57 18.55
N PRO A 484 0.06 -16.33 17.23
CA PRO A 484 0.12 -14.95 16.73
C PRO A 484 -1.23 -14.26 16.94
N LYS A 485 -1.23 -13.03 17.48
CA LYS A 485 -2.46 -12.25 17.70
C LYS A 485 -3.19 -11.98 16.36
N LEU A 486 -4.51 -11.80 16.38
CA LEU A 486 -5.31 -11.50 15.19
C LEU A 486 -4.94 -10.13 14.58
N LEU A 487 -5.44 -9.79 13.39
CA LEU A 487 -5.19 -8.46 12.81
C LEU A 487 -6.07 -7.42 13.50
N THR A 488 -5.48 -6.32 13.94
CA THR A 488 -6.20 -5.04 14.09
C THR A 488 -6.32 -4.35 12.74
N GLU A 489 -7.10 -3.26 12.65
CA GLU A 489 -7.09 -2.40 11.45
C GLU A 489 -5.69 -1.83 11.18
N ALA A 490 -4.91 -1.48 12.20
CA ALA A 490 -3.54 -0.99 12.03
C ALA A 490 -2.58 -2.04 11.44
N ASP A 491 -2.74 -3.32 11.81
CA ASP A 491 -1.98 -4.42 11.21
C ASP A 491 -2.38 -4.63 9.75
N LEU A 492 -3.68 -4.55 9.44
CA LEU A 492 -4.18 -4.71 8.07
C LEU A 492 -3.75 -3.54 7.16
N VAL A 493 -3.76 -2.31 7.67
CA VAL A 493 -3.15 -1.15 6.98
C VAL A 493 -1.67 -1.41 6.69
N SER A 494 -0.93 -1.98 7.64
CA SER A 494 0.50 -2.31 7.48
C SER A 494 0.73 -3.39 6.43
N LEU A 495 -0.05 -4.47 6.42
CA LEU A 495 0.06 -5.54 5.42
C LEU A 495 -0.32 -5.08 4.01
N MET A 496 -1.32 -4.20 3.86
CA MET A 496 -1.70 -3.65 2.56
C MET A 496 -0.61 -2.74 1.97
N ASP A 497 -0.07 -1.86 2.81
CA ASP A 497 1.06 -0.96 2.52
C ASP A 497 2.33 -1.74 2.12
N GLU A 498 2.78 -2.67 2.96
CA GLU A 498 3.94 -3.55 2.69
C GLU A 498 3.79 -4.38 1.41
N GLN A 499 2.56 -4.76 1.06
CA GLN A 499 2.27 -5.53 -0.16
C GLN A 499 1.91 -4.67 -1.37
N GLY A 500 1.87 -3.34 -1.24
CA GLY A 500 1.63 -2.41 -2.34
C GLY A 500 0.24 -2.51 -2.95
N ILE A 501 -0.81 -2.62 -2.13
CA ILE A 501 -2.23 -2.56 -2.57
C ILE A 501 -3.01 -1.50 -1.79
N GLY A 502 -3.97 -0.83 -2.44
CA GLY A 502 -4.69 0.28 -1.81
C GLY A 502 -3.88 1.59 -1.74
N THR A 503 -2.91 1.76 -2.64
CA THR A 503 -2.14 3.00 -2.86
C THR A 503 -3.05 4.20 -3.16
N ASP A 504 -2.48 5.42 -3.21
CA ASP A 504 -3.27 6.65 -3.39
C ASP A 504 -4.32 6.83 -2.27
N ALA A 505 -3.92 6.55 -1.02
CA ALA A 505 -4.76 6.67 0.18
C ALA A 505 -6.07 5.84 0.19
N THR A 506 -6.14 4.73 -0.57
CA THR A 506 -7.37 3.91 -0.67
C THR A 506 -7.48 2.74 0.31
N ILE A 507 -6.42 2.42 1.06
CA ILE A 507 -6.38 1.36 2.11
C ILE A 507 -7.65 1.38 3.00
N ALA A 508 -7.93 2.51 3.66
CA ALA A 508 -9.09 2.67 4.56
C ALA A 508 -10.44 2.31 3.90
N GLN A 509 -10.62 2.63 2.62
CA GLN A 509 -11.87 2.34 1.90
C GLN A 509 -12.03 0.83 1.68
N HIS A 510 -10.95 0.12 1.36
CA HIS A 510 -11.00 -1.33 1.14
C HIS A 510 -11.18 -2.13 2.44
N ILE A 511 -10.60 -1.66 3.55
CA ILE A 511 -10.84 -2.22 4.89
C ILE A 511 -12.31 -2.04 5.28
N GLN A 512 -12.85 -0.82 5.16
CA GLN A 512 -14.28 -0.58 5.40
C GLN A 512 -15.17 -1.46 4.51
N THR A 513 -14.82 -1.63 3.23
CA THR A 513 -15.60 -2.44 2.27
C THR A 513 -15.72 -3.92 2.67
N ILE A 514 -14.74 -4.53 3.34
CA ILE A 514 -14.87 -5.93 3.81
C ILE A 514 -15.66 -6.06 5.12
N ILE A 515 -15.73 -4.99 5.91
CA ILE A 515 -16.56 -4.92 7.13
C ILE A 515 -18.02 -4.68 6.73
N ASP A 516 -18.30 -3.67 5.90
CA ASP A 516 -19.63 -3.31 5.37
C ASP A 516 -20.32 -4.44 4.60
N ARG A 517 -19.54 -5.42 4.11
CA ARG A 517 -20.01 -6.60 3.36
C ARG A 517 -20.15 -7.86 4.22
N GLY A 518 -19.98 -7.77 5.54
CA GLY A 518 -20.10 -8.91 6.45
C GLY A 518 -19.07 -10.02 6.19
N TYR A 519 -17.97 -9.73 5.50
CA TYR A 519 -16.87 -10.70 5.28
C TYR A 519 -15.90 -10.72 6.46
N VAL A 520 -15.83 -9.62 7.20
CA VAL A 520 -15.09 -9.47 8.45
C VAL A 520 -16.01 -8.81 9.48
N HIS A 521 -15.92 -9.28 10.71
CA HIS A 521 -16.55 -8.68 11.89
C HIS A 521 -15.47 -8.20 12.85
N GLU A 522 -15.81 -7.23 13.68
CA GLU A 522 -14.91 -6.64 14.65
C GLU A 522 -15.24 -7.16 16.05
N LYS A 523 -14.31 -7.90 16.69
CA LYS A 523 -14.46 -8.41 18.07
C LYS A 523 -13.53 -7.61 18.99
N MET A 524 -14.08 -7.10 20.10
CA MET A 524 -13.28 -6.49 21.16
C MET A 524 -12.66 -7.56 22.05
N GLN A 525 -11.42 -7.34 22.50
CA GLN A 525 -10.77 -8.05 23.60
C GLN A 525 -10.06 -7.01 24.47
N GLY A 526 -10.41 -6.94 25.76
CA GLY A 526 -9.94 -5.87 26.63
C GLY A 526 -10.18 -4.50 25.99
N SER A 527 -9.08 -3.79 25.68
CA SER A 527 -9.12 -2.48 25.02
C SER A 527 -8.75 -2.48 23.52
N THR A 528 -8.54 -3.66 22.91
CA THR A 528 -8.11 -3.84 21.52
C THR A 528 -9.23 -4.38 20.63
N LYS A 529 -9.28 -3.92 19.37
CA LYS A 529 -10.30 -4.27 18.37
C LYS A 529 -9.70 -5.15 17.27
N TYR A 530 -10.14 -6.40 17.18
CA TYR A 530 -9.62 -7.40 16.24
C TYR A 530 -10.59 -7.72 15.10
N LEU A 531 -10.03 -8.00 13.94
CA LEU A 531 -10.72 -8.36 12.70
C LEU A 531 -10.83 -9.89 12.59
N ILE A 532 -12.06 -10.41 12.60
CA ILE A 532 -12.37 -11.84 12.51
C ILE A 532 -13.14 -12.11 11.21
N PRO A 533 -12.69 -13.01 10.33
CA PRO A 533 -13.38 -13.29 9.08
C PRO A 533 -14.66 -14.12 9.32
N SER A 534 -15.74 -13.80 8.63
CA SER A 534 -17.02 -14.51 8.75
C SER A 534 -16.99 -15.88 8.09
N LYS A 535 -17.98 -16.75 8.38
CA LYS A 535 -18.13 -18.07 7.73
C LYS A 535 -18.11 -17.95 6.20
N LEU A 536 -18.77 -16.93 5.66
CA LEU A 536 -18.78 -16.60 4.23
C LEU A 536 -17.41 -16.10 3.76
N GLY A 537 -16.78 -15.18 4.48
CA GLY A 537 -15.45 -14.65 4.14
C GLY A 537 -14.37 -15.75 4.03
N ILE A 538 -14.34 -16.66 5.01
CA ILE A 538 -13.45 -17.84 4.98
C ILE A 538 -13.78 -18.74 3.79
N GLY A 539 -15.06 -19.10 3.60
CA GLY A 539 -15.49 -20.03 2.55
C GLY A 539 -15.25 -19.51 1.13
N LEU A 540 -15.33 -18.19 0.91
CA LEU A 540 -14.98 -17.56 -0.35
C LEU A 540 -13.47 -17.66 -0.62
N VAL A 541 -12.61 -17.27 0.33
CA VAL A 541 -11.15 -17.33 0.16
C VAL A 541 -10.68 -18.77 -0.09
N GLU A 542 -11.10 -19.72 0.74
CA GLU A 542 -10.73 -21.14 0.60
C GLU A 542 -11.26 -21.73 -0.72
N GLY A 543 -12.48 -21.36 -1.13
CA GLY A 543 -13.07 -21.79 -2.39
C GLY A 543 -12.28 -21.29 -3.60
N TYR A 544 -11.93 -20.00 -3.64
CA TYR A 544 -11.14 -19.43 -4.74
C TYR A 544 -9.69 -19.94 -4.77
N ASP A 545 -9.03 -20.11 -3.62
CA ASP A 545 -7.68 -20.70 -3.57
C ASP A 545 -7.69 -22.17 -4.01
N SER A 546 -8.74 -22.94 -3.68
CA SER A 546 -8.85 -24.35 -4.09
C SER A 546 -8.99 -24.57 -5.60
N ILE A 547 -9.35 -23.54 -6.38
CA ILE A 547 -9.33 -23.58 -7.85
C ILE A 547 -7.88 -23.76 -8.35
N GLY A 548 -6.88 -23.19 -7.67
CA GLY A 548 -5.46 -23.38 -7.98
C GLY A 548 -4.98 -22.54 -9.17
N PHE A 549 -5.21 -21.22 -9.13
CA PHE A 549 -4.64 -20.27 -10.08
C PHE A 549 -3.14 -20.06 -9.85
N ASP A 550 -2.37 -19.88 -10.92
CA ASP A 550 -0.93 -19.57 -10.86
C ASP A 550 -0.63 -18.24 -10.13
N GLN A 551 -1.58 -17.31 -10.19
CA GLN A 551 -1.67 -16.13 -9.34
C GLN A 551 -3.04 -16.13 -8.66
N SER A 552 -3.08 -16.24 -7.33
CA SER A 552 -4.38 -16.30 -6.63
C SER A 552 -5.08 -14.94 -6.60
N LEU A 553 -6.41 -14.96 -6.60
CA LEU A 553 -7.25 -13.78 -6.38
C LEU A 553 -7.23 -13.33 -4.90
N SER A 554 -6.99 -14.26 -3.95
CA SER A 554 -6.92 -13.96 -2.51
C SER A 554 -5.58 -13.34 -2.07
N LYS A 555 -4.60 -13.27 -2.97
CA LYS A 555 -3.25 -12.79 -2.70
C LYS A 555 -2.98 -11.46 -3.44
N PRO A 556 -2.10 -10.59 -2.92
CA PRO A 556 -2.02 -9.21 -3.38
C PRO A 556 -1.31 -9.01 -4.72
N GLU A 557 -0.63 -10.02 -5.29
CA GLU A 557 0.30 -9.82 -6.42
C GLU A 557 -0.40 -9.26 -7.66
N LEU A 558 -1.59 -9.74 -7.98
CA LEU A 558 -2.37 -9.31 -9.14
C LEU A 558 -2.87 -7.86 -8.98
N ARG A 559 -3.25 -7.46 -7.76
CA ARG A 559 -3.65 -6.08 -7.48
C ARG A 559 -2.44 -5.15 -7.43
N ARG A 560 -1.33 -5.54 -6.79
CA ARG A 560 -0.06 -4.78 -6.80
C ARG A 560 0.42 -4.52 -8.23
N GLU A 561 0.31 -5.51 -9.11
CA GLU A 561 0.62 -5.33 -10.53
C GLU A 561 -0.31 -4.29 -11.18
N THR A 562 -1.60 -4.30 -10.84
CA THR A 562 -2.59 -3.32 -11.31
C THR A 562 -2.26 -1.90 -10.82
N GLU A 563 -1.97 -1.69 -9.54
CA GLU A 563 -1.58 -0.37 -9.01
C GLU A 563 -0.28 0.13 -9.66
N ARG A 564 0.71 -0.76 -9.86
CA ARG A 564 1.96 -0.41 -10.57
C ARG A 564 1.70 0.01 -12.02
N ARG A 565 0.73 -0.60 -12.70
CA ARG A 565 0.29 -0.20 -14.06
C ARG A 565 -0.38 1.19 -14.05
N MET A 566 -1.04 1.60 -12.96
CA MET A 566 -1.55 2.98 -12.83
C MET A 566 -0.41 4.00 -12.74
N VAL A 567 0.64 3.71 -11.96
CA VAL A 567 1.85 4.54 -11.92
C VAL A 567 2.57 4.57 -13.28
N GLU A 568 2.57 3.45 -14.02
CA GLU A 568 3.07 3.40 -15.40
C GLU A 568 2.25 4.28 -16.37
N ILE A 569 0.94 4.46 -16.15
CA ILE A 569 0.11 5.41 -16.92
C ILE A 569 0.41 6.86 -16.54
N CYS A 570 0.45 7.20 -15.24
CA CYS A 570 0.78 8.56 -14.77
C CYS A 570 2.13 9.03 -15.30
N GLN A 571 3.11 8.14 -15.42
CA GLN A 571 4.45 8.42 -15.95
C GLN A 571 4.56 8.33 -17.49
N GLY A 572 3.46 8.13 -18.20
CA GLY A 572 3.43 7.98 -19.67
C GLY A 572 4.15 6.73 -20.21
N ARG A 573 4.50 5.76 -19.35
CA ARG A 573 5.22 4.53 -19.71
C ARG A 573 4.30 3.43 -20.27
N LYS A 574 3.00 3.47 -19.95
CA LYS A 574 1.95 2.66 -20.59
C LYS A 574 0.74 3.53 -20.97
N GLY A 575 0.06 3.18 -22.04
CA GLY A 575 -1.23 3.79 -22.42
C GLY A 575 -2.41 3.09 -21.75
N LYS A 576 -3.41 3.87 -21.31
CA LYS A 576 -4.67 3.39 -20.70
C LYS A 576 -5.27 2.17 -21.39
N ASN A 577 -5.48 2.23 -22.72
CA ASN A 577 -6.17 1.16 -23.45
C ASN A 577 -5.40 -0.17 -23.40
N ALA A 578 -4.06 -0.14 -23.47
CA ALA A 578 -3.23 -1.33 -23.36
C ALA A 578 -3.30 -1.94 -21.96
N VAL A 579 -3.31 -1.10 -20.90
CA VAL A 579 -3.50 -1.58 -19.52
C VAL A 579 -4.90 -2.17 -19.31
N LEU A 580 -5.94 -1.59 -19.92
CA LEU A 580 -7.29 -2.16 -19.90
C LEU A 580 -7.31 -3.54 -20.57
N GLU A 581 -6.84 -3.65 -21.81
CA GLU A 581 -6.81 -4.90 -22.60
C GLU A 581 -6.00 -6.00 -21.90
N GLU A 582 -4.74 -5.72 -21.52
CA GLU A 582 -3.82 -6.64 -20.86
C GLU A 582 -4.35 -7.13 -19.48
N SER A 583 -5.14 -6.32 -18.79
CA SER A 583 -5.70 -6.70 -17.48
C SER A 583 -7.05 -7.39 -17.62
N ILE A 584 -7.92 -6.95 -18.55
CA ILE A 584 -9.23 -7.55 -18.80
C ILE A 584 -9.08 -9.00 -19.28
N GLU A 585 -8.20 -9.27 -20.25
CA GLU A 585 -8.02 -10.63 -20.78
C GLU A 585 -7.53 -11.60 -19.69
N LYS A 586 -6.60 -11.15 -18.86
CA LYS A 586 -6.10 -11.90 -17.69
C LYS A 586 -7.23 -12.25 -16.70
N TYR A 587 -8.15 -11.31 -16.44
CA TYR A 587 -9.32 -11.58 -15.58
C TYR A 587 -10.42 -12.41 -16.28
N LYS A 588 -10.54 -12.39 -17.61
CA LYS A 588 -11.43 -13.29 -18.36
C LYS A 588 -11.03 -14.76 -18.18
N ASP A 589 -9.74 -15.08 -18.32
CA ASP A 589 -9.22 -16.44 -18.14
C ASP A 589 -9.52 -16.96 -16.73
N MET A 590 -9.22 -16.14 -15.71
CA MET A 590 -9.50 -16.47 -14.31
C MET A 590 -10.99 -16.62 -14.05
N PHE A 591 -11.83 -15.78 -14.64
CA PHE A 591 -13.29 -15.88 -14.54
C PHE A 591 -13.82 -17.15 -15.21
N MET A 592 -13.36 -17.49 -16.41
CA MET A 592 -13.80 -18.70 -17.12
C MET A 592 -13.43 -19.97 -16.37
N ARG A 593 -12.21 -20.03 -15.81
CA ARG A 593 -11.80 -21.13 -14.91
C ARG A 593 -12.62 -21.14 -13.61
N THR A 594 -12.95 -19.98 -13.03
CA THR A 594 -13.88 -19.88 -11.89
C THR A 594 -15.26 -20.45 -12.23
N LYS A 595 -15.79 -20.15 -13.41
CA LYS A 595 -17.11 -20.60 -13.87
C LYS A 595 -17.15 -22.12 -14.13
N ILE A 596 -16.06 -22.69 -14.65
CA ILE A 596 -15.91 -24.14 -14.87
C ILE A 596 -15.75 -24.88 -13.53
N GLU A 597 -14.89 -24.38 -12.64
CA GLU A 597 -14.57 -25.02 -11.36
C GLU A 597 -15.48 -24.56 -10.20
N PHE A 598 -16.58 -23.86 -10.49
CA PHE A 598 -17.42 -23.15 -9.51
C PHE A 598 -17.95 -24.05 -8.37
N GLN A 599 -18.12 -25.36 -8.64
CA GLN A 599 -18.51 -26.32 -7.62
C GLN A 599 -17.51 -26.41 -6.45
N LYS A 600 -16.23 -26.05 -6.65
CA LYS A 600 -15.26 -25.90 -5.55
C LYS A 600 -15.65 -24.79 -4.58
N LEU A 601 -16.05 -23.62 -5.10
CA LEU A 601 -16.51 -22.48 -4.31
C LEU A 601 -17.82 -22.81 -3.58
N VAL A 602 -18.75 -23.49 -4.26
CA VAL A 602 -19.99 -24.02 -3.65
C VAL A 602 -19.66 -24.96 -2.47
N THR A 603 -18.78 -25.94 -2.67
CA THR A 603 -18.40 -26.88 -1.61
C THR A 603 -17.69 -26.19 -0.44
N ALA A 604 -16.76 -25.25 -0.70
CA ALA A 604 -16.06 -24.52 0.36
C ALA A 604 -17.00 -23.63 1.19
N VAL A 605 -17.89 -22.86 0.54
CA VAL A 605 -18.90 -22.06 1.22
C VAL A 605 -19.90 -22.94 1.96
N GLY A 606 -20.40 -24.01 1.33
CA GLY A 606 -21.32 -24.97 1.93
C GLY A 606 -20.75 -25.64 3.18
N ASN A 607 -19.48 -26.06 3.17
CA ASN A 607 -18.80 -26.62 4.34
C ASN A 607 -18.71 -25.63 5.52
N ARG A 608 -18.62 -24.32 5.25
CA ARG A 608 -18.58 -23.28 6.28
C ARG A 608 -19.97 -22.91 6.81
N LEU A 609 -20.98 -22.87 5.95
CA LEU A 609 -22.36 -22.56 6.32
C LEU A 609 -23.04 -23.75 7.03
N ASN A 610 -23.07 -24.91 6.37
CA ASN A 610 -23.77 -26.12 6.83
C ASN A 610 -22.97 -26.89 7.89
N GLY A 611 -21.66 -26.65 7.99
CA GLY A 611 -20.85 -27.13 9.11
C GLY A 611 -21.34 -26.48 10.40
N GLY A 612 -22.16 -27.21 11.17
CA GLY A 612 -22.86 -26.75 12.37
C GLY A 612 -21.96 -26.34 13.55
N GLY A 613 -20.65 -26.53 13.45
CA GLY A 613 -19.71 -25.83 14.31
C GLY A 613 -19.86 -24.32 14.16
N ALA A 614 -19.70 -23.59 15.26
CA ALA A 614 -19.38 -22.18 15.18
C ALA A 614 -18.11 -21.99 14.33
N ILE A 615 -17.79 -20.74 13.97
CA ILE A 615 -16.36 -20.39 13.89
C ILE A 615 -15.83 -20.77 15.28
N PRO A 616 -14.93 -21.76 15.43
CA PRO A 616 -14.52 -22.22 16.76
C PRO A 616 -14.05 -20.98 17.48
N ASP A 617 -14.75 -20.63 18.57
CA ASP A 617 -14.58 -19.32 19.16
C ASP A 617 -13.10 -19.24 19.53
N ILE A 618 -12.36 -18.38 18.84
CA ILE A 618 -10.95 -18.24 19.13
C ILE A 618 -10.97 -17.57 20.48
N ASP A 619 -10.75 -18.39 21.50
CA ASP A 619 -10.41 -17.94 22.81
C ASP A 619 -9.19 -17.03 22.62
N LEU A 620 -9.46 -15.74 22.82
CA LEU A 620 -8.47 -14.72 22.57
C LEU A 620 -7.45 -14.68 23.73
N GLY A 621 -7.73 -15.37 24.84
CA GLY A 621 -7.17 -15.13 26.17
C GLY A 621 -8.06 -14.16 26.95
N ASP A 622 -8.17 -14.34 28.26
CA ASP A 622 -8.68 -13.28 29.12
C ASP A 622 -7.71 -12.09 29.00
N PRO A 623 -8.16 -10.83 28.78
CA PRO A 623 -7.27 -9.67 28.66
C PRO A 623 -6.24 -9.51 29.78
N ASP A 624 -6.49 -10.08 30.97
CA ASP A 624 -5.62 -9.95 32.13
C ASP A 624 -4.63 -11.13 32.29
N GLU A 625 -4.84 -12.28 31.62
CA GLU A 625 -3.87 -13.40 31.61
C GLU A 625 -2.68 -13.12 30.66
N ASP A 626 -2.95 -12.40 29.56
CA ASP A 626 -2.01 -12.12 28.47
C ASP A 626 -1.06 -10.92 28.76
N GLU A 627 -1.12 -10.32 29.97
CA GLU A 627 -0.23 -9.23 30.43
C GLU A 627 0.74 -9.63 31.57
N ASP A 628 0.50 -10.71 32.33
CA ASP A 628 1.34 -11.13 33.48
C ASP A 628 2.18 -12.43 33.27
N GLU A 629 1.90 -13.27 32.26
CA GLU A 629 2.69 -14.50 31.96
C GLU A 629 3.62 -14.41 30.73
N ASP A 630 4.03 -13.21 30.29
CA ASP A 630 5.02 -13.04 29.20
C ASP A 630 6.48 -13.31 29.67
N GLY A 631 6.68 -14.53 30.17
CA GLY A 631 7.88 -15.04 30.84
C GLY A 631 9.10 -15.20 29.92
N GLY A 632 9.77 -14.08 29.64
CA GLY A 632 11.19 -14.02 29.26
C GLY A 632 11.55 -14.41 27.81
N GLY A 633 11.48 -13.47 26.86
CA GLY A 633 11.90 -13.81 25.49
C GLY A 633 12.05 -12.74 24.40
N GLY A 634 12.06 -11.42 24.67
CA GLY A 634 12.24 -10.45 23.59
C GLY A 634 12.29 -8.98 24.01
N GLY A 635 13.27 -8.22 23.53
CA GLY A 635 13.50 -6.84 23.97
C GLY A 635 12.51 -5.82 23.39
N GLY A 636 11.66 -5.24 24.24
CA GLY A 636 10.75 -4.14 23.88
C GLY A 636 10.03 -3.53 25.10
N GLY A 637 10.74 -2.77 25.94
CA GLY A 637 10.21 -2.35 27.25
C GLY A 637 9.12 -1.26 27.24
N GLY A 638 8.22 -1.27 28.23
CA GLY A 638 7.18 -0.24 28.35
C GLY A 638 6.09 -0.35 29.43
N GLY A 639 6.35 -0.98 30.60
CA GLY A 639 5.42 -1.05 31.75
C GLY A 639 6.07 -0.54 33.05
N GLY A 640 5.27 -0.04 34.00
CA GLY A 640 5.78 0.48 35.28
C GLY A 640 4.69 0.51 36.36
N GLY A 641 5.01 -0.02 37.54
CA GLY A 641 4.07 -0.17 38.66
C GLY A 641 4.14 0.99 39.66
N GLY A 642 2.98 1.59 39.96
CA GLY A 642 2.80 2.46 41.13
C GLY A 642 2.25 1.64 42.30
N GLY A 643 3.05 1.40 43.33
CA GLY A 643 2.70 0.45 44.40
C GLY A 643 1.69 0.96 45.43
N ARG A 644 1.05 0.01 46.13
CA ARG A 644 0.41 0.16 47.46
C ARG A 644 0.32 -1.20 48.15
N GLY A 645 0.95 -1.34 49.31
CA GLY A 645 1.01 -2.61 50.04
C GLY A 645 -0.22 -2.90 50.93
N GLY A 646 -0.40 -4.17 51.30
CA GLY A 646 -1.42 -4.64 52.25
C GLY A 646 -0.92 -5.87 53.00
N ARG A 647 -0.87 -5.80 54.34
CA ARG A 647 -0.31 -6.86 55.19
C ARG A 647 -1.14 -8.15 55.16
N GLY A 648 -0.46 -9.29 55.11
CA GLY A 648 -1.08 -10.59 55.41
C GLY A 648 -1.38 -10.77 56.91
N GLY A 649 -2.43 -11.53 57.21
CA GLY A 649 -2.81 -11.94 58.57
C GLY A 649 -3.41 -13.35 58.57
N ARG A 650 -3.02 -14.21 59.52
CA ARG A 650 -3.41 -15.62 59.57
C ARG A 650 -4.74 -15.85 60.31
N GLY A 651 -5.51 -16.84 59.83
CA GLY A 651 -6.30 -17.74 60.69
C GLY A 651 -7.81 -17.77 60.47
N GLY A 652 -8.45 -18.89 60.87
CA GLY A 652 -9.88 -18.91 61.17
C GLY A 652 -10.77 -19.84 60.33
N SER A 653 -10.86 -21.10 60.75
CA SER A 653 -11.77 -22.14 60.25
C SER A 653 -13.29 -21.83 60.35
N ARG A 654 -14.10 -22.62 59.61
CA ARG A 654 -15.53 -22.99 59.80
C ARG A 654 -16.66 -22.03 59.35
N GLY A 655 -17.42 -22.49 58.33
CA GLY A 655 -18.82 -22.97 58.54
C GLY A 655 -20.01 -22.06 58.16
N GLY A 656 -21.11 -22.69 57.70
CA GLY A 656 -22.41 -22.04 57.33
C GLY A 656 -22.44 -21.59 55.86
N ARG A 657 -23.41 -21.90 54.96
CA ARG A 657 -24.85 -22.26 54.99
C ARG A 657 -25.82 -21.15 55.45
N GLY A 658 -26.81 -20.84 54.60
CA GLY A 658 -27.87 -19.82 54.79
C GLY A 658 -27.58 -18.55 53.96
N ALA A 659 -28.25 -18.20 52.86
CA ALA A 659 -29.56 -18.50 52.25
C ALA A 659 -30.74 -17.58 52.67
N SER A 660 -31.18 -16.76 51.69
CA SER A 660 -32.54 -16.28 51.42
C SER A 660 -33.10 -14.98 52.04
N ARG A 661 -33.62 -14.14 51.13
CA ARG A 661 -34.89 -13.36 51.17
C ARG A 661 -35.15 -12.29 52.25
N GLY A 662 -35.64 -11.13 51.78
CA GLY A 662 -36.97 -10.66 52.19
C GLY A 662 -37.09 -9.25 52.78
N ALA A 663 -37.50 -8.29 51.95
CA ALA A 663 -37.75 -6.89 52.29
C ALA A 663 -38.86 -6.63 53.34
N ALA A 664 -38.76 -5.50 54.08
CA ALA A 664 -39.83 -4.49 54.22
C ALA A 664 -39.44 -3.23 55.05
N ARG A 665 -39.84 -2.04 54.55
CA ARG A 665 -40.39 -0.82 55.23
C ARG A 665 -39.75 -0.29 56.54
N GLY A 666 -39.64 1.04 56.77
CA GLY A 666 -40.00 2.23 55.98
C GLY A 666 -40.24 3.48 56.85
N SER A 667 -40.61 4.62 56.23
CA SER A 667 -40.90 5.95 56.86
C SER A 667 -39.67 6.72 57.35
N ALA A 668 -39.44 8.01 57.08
CA ALA A 668 -39.96 9.00 56.10
C ALA A 668 -38.83 10.06 55.88
N SER A 669 -38.90 11.14 55.10
CA SER A 669 -39.97 11.90 54.38
C SER A 669 -39.27 12.63 53.17
N SER A 670 -39.79 13.58 52.38
CA SER A 670 -41.01 14.41 52.43
C SER A 670 -41.48 14.91 51.02
N ARG A 671 -42.20 16.04 51.01
CA ARG A 671 -42.89 16.79 49.93
C ARG A 671 -41.96 17.67 49.06
N ALA A 672 -42.25 18.00 47.78
CA ALA A 672 -43.33 17.58 46.88
C ALA A 672 -43.08 17.92 45.36
N THR A 673 -43.75 17.17 44.46
CA THR A 673 -44.43 17.52 43.16
C THR A 673 -44.14 18.84 42.40
N THR A 674 -44.17 18.96 41.05
CA THR A 674 -44.65 18.05 39.96
C THR A 674 -43.99 18.35 38.58
N THR A 675 -44.23 17.49 37.58
CA THR A 675 -43.86 17.66 36.15
C THR A 675 -45.03 18.14 35.27
N THR A 676 -44.77 18.81 34.12
CA THR A 676 -45.49 18.57 32.82
C THR A 676 -44.89 19.30 31.59
N ARG A 677 -44.52 18.50 30.57
CA ARG A 677 -44.80 18.60 29.10
C ARG A 677 -45.23 19.92 28.41
N ALA A 678 -44.66 20.12 27.19
CA ALA A 678 -45.34 20.48 25.91
C ALA A 678 -45.34 21.93 25.32
N THR A 679 -44.53 22.08 24.24
CA THR A 679 -44.87 22.62 22.89
C THR A 679 -45.06 24.13 22.56
N ARG A 680 -44.45 24.50 21.40
CA ARG A 680 -44.85 25.49 20.35
C ARG A 680 -44.90 27.00 20.69
N GLY A 681 -44.24 27.82 19.85
CA GLY A 681 -44.81 29.14 19.47
C GLY A 681 -43.88 30.24 18.94
N ARG A 682 -43.78 30.36 17.60
CA ARG A 682 -43.27 31.51 16.80
C ARG A 682 -43.47 32.92 17.40
N GLY A 683 -42.55 33.86 17.15
CA GLY A 683 -42.90 35.30 17.21
C GLY A 683 -41.78 36.32 16.92
N ARG A 684 -41.87 37.02 15.78
CA ARG A 684 -41.00 38.13 15.34
C ARG A 684 -40.99 39.34 16.30
N GLY A 685 -39.87 40.06 16.38
CA GLY A 685 -39.75 41.41 16.95
C GLY A 685 -38.36 42.01 16.65
N ALA A 686 -38.21 43.34 16.60
CA ALA A 686 -36.96 43.99 16.21
C ALA A 686 -36.75 45.37 16.90
N ALA A 687 -35.51 45.86 16.78
CA ALA A 687 -35.05 47.24 16.98
C ALA A 687 -34.77 47.76 18.43
N SER A 688 -33.47 47.99 18.65
CA SER A 688 -32.86 49.29 19.01
C SER A 688 -32.53 49.69 20.47
N VAL A 689 -31.32 50.27 20.57
CA VAL A 689 -30.75 51.28 21.50
C VAL A 689 -30.59 51.04 23.02
N SER A 690 -29.30 51.02 23.41
CA SER A 690 -28.66 51.84 24.49
C SER A 690 -28.92 51.55 25.98
N ALA A 691 -27.97 51.80 26.90
CA ALA A 691 -26.50 51.99 26.79
C ALA A 691 -25.81 52.05 28.18
N THR A 692 -24.54 51.58 28.29
CA THR A 692 -23.46 52.00 29.24
C THR A 692 -23.73 51.93 30.77
N VAL A 693 -22.78 51.67 31.68
CA VAL A 693 -21.58 52.45 32.08
C VAL A 693 -20.75 51.57 33.06
N ASN A 694 -19.41 51.62 33.26
CA ASN A 694 -18.22 51.90 32.43
C ASN A 694 -16.96 51.44 33.22
N ARG A 695 -15.90 50.98 32.55
CA ARG A 695 -14.49 51.05 33.01
C ARG A 695 -13.55 51.16 31.80
N PRO A 696 -12.31 51.68 31.95
CA PRO A 696 -11.59 52.30 30.83
C PRO A 696 -10.75 51.34 29.95
N PRO A 697 -10.48 51.71 28.69
CA PRO A 697 -9.56 51.01 27.79
C PRO A 697 -8.08 51.39 28.00
N PRO A 698 -7.11 50.59 27.48
CA PRO A 698 -5.69 50.92 27.46
C PRO A 698 -5.31 52.02 26.45
N PRO A 699 -4.12 52.64 26.57
CA PRO A 699 -3.69 53.77 25.71
C PRO A 699 -3.33 53.37 24.27
N PRO A 700 -3.33 54.34 23.32
CA PRO A 700 -3.00 54.11 21.91
C PRO A 700 -1.47 54.02 21.66
N PRO A 701 -1.04 53.40 20.53
CA PRO A 701 0.35 53.43 20.08
C PRO A 701 0.75 54.82 19.52
N PRO A 702 2.06 55.17 19.56
CA PRO A 702 2.54 56.46 19.08
C PRO A 702 2.55 56.59 17.54
N PRO A 703 2.52 57.81 16.99
CA PRO A 703 2.58 58.06 15.55
C PRO A 703 3.99 57.84 14.96
N PRO A 704 4.12 57.61 13.65
CA PRO A 704 5.41 57.50 12.98
C PRO A 704 6.14 58.85 12.96
N ALA A 705 7.39 58.86 13.43
CA ALA A 705 8.28 60.01 13.35
C ALA A 705 8.78 60.26 11.92
N PRO A 706 9.09 61.52 11.53
CA PRO A 706 9.40 61.88 10.15
C PRO A 706 10.80 61.46 9.70
N VAL A 707 10.98 61.37 8.38
CA VAL A 707 12.28 61.13 7.73
C VAL A 707 13.12 62.42 7.78
N PRO A 708 14.34 62.42 8.35
CA PRO A 708 15.27 63.53 8.21
C PRO A 708 15.91 63.52 6.82
N ALA A 709 15.99 64.69 6.19
CA ALA A 709 16.94 64.91 5.10
C ALA A 709 18.37 65.06 5.65
N ALA A 710 19.37 64.98 4.77
CA ALA A 710 20.79 65.07 5.14
C ALA A 710 21.28 66.51 5.40
N LEU A 711 22.62 66.66 5.52
CA LEU A 711 23.43 67.87 5.81
C LEU A 711 23.72 68.11 7.31
N ALA A 712 24.90 68.58 7.72
CA ALA A 712 26.24 68.60 7.08
C ALA A 712 27.32 68.98 8.11
N GLY A 713 28.58 68.57 7.85
CA GLY A 713 29.81 69.03 8.52
C GLY A 713 30.08 68.51 9.94
N ASP A 714 31.31 68.43 10.44
CA ASP A 714 32.68 68.49 9.86
C ASP A 714 33.57 67.63 10.82
N ASP A 715 34.85 67.26 10.62
CA ASP A 715 35.94 67.55 9.66
C ASP A 715 36.84 66.25 9.61
N SER A 716 37.96 66.08 8.88
CA SER A 716 38.77 66.94 8.02
C SER A 716 39.36 66.17 6.82
N ASP A 717 39.92 66.94 5.87
CA ASP A 717 40.85 66.54 4.78
C ASP A 717 40.32 65.67 3.60
N ASN A 718 40.48 66.04 2.32
CA ASN A 718 40.86 67.34 1.73
C ASN A 718 40.43 67.44 0.22
N TYR A 719 40.38 68.68 -0.30
CA TYR A 719 40.15 69.24 -1.66
C TYR A 719 40.35 68.34 -2.93
N TRP A 720 39.79 68.56 -4.15
CA TRP A 720 38.83 69.47 -4.85
C TRP A 720 38.72 68.98 -6.35
N SER A 721 37.97 69.47 -7.36
CA SER A 721 36.75 70.31 -7.55
C SER A 721 36.38 70.36 -9.07
N ASP A 722 35.09 70.35 -9.45
CA ASP A 722 34.48 70.82 -10.74
C ASP A 722 34.98 70.30 -12.13
N SER A 723 34.20 70.24 -13.24
CA SER A 723 32.74 70.22 -13.52
C SER A 723 32.45 69.69 -14.98
N PRO A 724 31.19 69.41 -15.41
CA PRO A 724 30.81 68.63 -16.63
C PRO A 724 30.64 69.50 -17.92
N PRO A 725 30.10 69.06 -19.11
CA PRO A 725 29.38 67.82 -19.54
C PRO A 725 29.96 67.22 -20.89
N PRO A 726 29.26 66.51 -21.85
CA PRO A 726 27.88 65.98 -21.96
C PRO A 726 27.76 64.49 -22.47
N ALA A 727 27.17 64.23 -23.66
CA ALA A 727 26.75 62.95 -24.28
C ALA A 727 26.64 63.11 -25.83
N PRO A 728 26.03 62.23 -26.68
CA PRO A 728 25.62 60.80 -26.56
C PRO A 728 25.94 59.86 -27.79
N ALA A 729 25.85 58.52 -27.60
CA ALA A 729 25.58 57.47 -28.63
C ALA A 729 26.59 57.32 -29.82
N PRO A 730 26.42 56.39 -30.82
CA PRO A 730 25.65 55.14 -30.90
C PRO A 730 26.51 53.88 -31.23
N ALA A 731 25.88 52.78 -31.71
CA ALA A 731 26.47 51.47 -32.01
C ALA A 731 27.39 51.39 -33.25
N HIS A 732 28.21 50.33 -33.36
CA HIS A 732 28.35 49.46 -34.55
C HIS A 732 29.29 48.24 -34.31
N ALA A 733 29.23 47.24 -35.20
CA ALA A 733 30.11 46.06 -35.32
C ALA A 733 30.03 45.51 -36.77
N PRO A 734 30.88 44.56 -37.22
CA PRO A 734 32.27 44.18 -36.85
C PRO A 734 33.23 44.32 -38.08
N VAL A 735 34.44 43.70 -38.09
CA VAL A 735 35.18 43.06 -39.24
C VAL A 735 36.69 42.83 -38.91
N HIS A 736 37.41 42.01 -39.70
CA HIS A 736 38.75 41.42 -39.46
C HIS A 736 39.99 42.20 -40.01
N ALA A 737 41.13 42.06 -39.30
CA ALA A 737 42.54 41.87 -39.74
C ALA A 737 43.24 42.89 -40.69
N PRO A 738 44.57 43.11 -40.54
CA PRO A 738 45.56 42.37 -41.36
C PRO A 738 46.91 42.01 -40.63
N ALA A 739 47.95 41.61 -41.40
CA ALA A 739 49.26 41.05 -40.96
C ALA A 739 50.46 41.94 -41.44
N PRO A 740 51.77 41.55 -41.58
CA PRO A 740 52.48 40.24 -41.51
C PRO A 740 53.54 40.23 -40.34
N PRO A 741 54.87 39.90 -40.37
CA PRO A 741 55.86 39.46 -41.40
C PRO A 741 56.44 38.02 -41.19
N ARG A 742 57.79 37.85 -41.03
CA ARG A 742 58.63 36.63 -41.25
C ARG A 742 60.14 36.93 -40.95
N PRO A 743 61.16 36.04 -41.16
CA PRO A 743 61.26 34.56 -41.31
C PRO A 743 62.32 33.94 -40.30
N ALA A 744 62.92 32.73 -40.36
CA ALA A 744 63.18 31.77 -41.46
C ALA A 744 63.56 30.32 -41.04
N ALA A 745 63.23 29.35 -41.93
CA ALA A 745 63.99 28.15 -42.37
C ALA A 745 64.40 27.02 -41.36
N SER A 746 64.56 25.73 -41.72
CA SER A 746 64.50 25.07 -43.05
C SER A 746 64.26 23.54 -42.99
N ARG A 747 63.86 22.95 -44.14
CA ARG A 747 63.93 21.52 -44.56
C ARG A 747 63.04 20.47 -43.88
N ASN A 748 62.77 19.42 -44.67
CA ASN A 748 62.05 18.18 -44.36
C ASN A 748 62.74 17.06 -45.17
N PRO A 749 62.98 15.84 -44.63
CA PRO A 749 62.42 14.66 -45.31
C PRO A 749 62.14 13.42 -44.41
N GLY A 750 61.25 12.54 -44.87
CA GLY A 750 61.32 11.09 -44.60
C GLY A 750 60.45 10.50 -43.47
N PRO A 751 59.77 9.36 -43.71
CA PRO A 751 59.22 8.45 -42.68
C PRO A 751 60.22 7.30 -42.37
N PRO A 752 59.93 6.29 -41.51
CA PRO A 752 58.76 6.07 -40.65
C PRO A 752 59.11 5.78 -39.16
N SER A 753 58.10 5.56 -38.30
CA SER A 753 58.07 4.46 -37.31
C SER A 753 56.80 4.52 -36.44
N MET A 754 56.41 3.39 -35.85
CA MET A 754 55.34 3.32 -34.84
C MET A 754 55.91 3.41 -33.42
N SER A 755 55.25 4.18 -32.56
CA SER A 755 55.21 3.88 -31.11
C SER A 755 53.83 4.26 -30.57
N SER A 756 53.23 3.37 -29.77
CA SER A 756 51.83 3.48 -29.36
C SER A 756 51.68 4.06 -27.95
N SER A 757 51.26 5.32 -27.84
CA SER A 757 50.77 5.88 -26.58
C SER A 757 49.28 5.56 -26.39
N SER A 758 48.92 5.08 -25.19
CA SER A 758 47.54 4.69 -24.87
C SER A 758 46.66 5.92 -24.63
N ALA A 759 45.81 6.27 -25.59
CA ALA A 759 44.82 7.34 -25.44
C ALA A 759 43.78 7.01 -24.34
N ALA A 760 43.35 8.04 -23.60
CA ALA A 760 42.29 7.90 -22.61
C ALA A 760 40.95 7.47 -23.26
N PRO A 761 40.14 6.62 -22.61
CA PRO A 761 38.86 6.19 -23.15
C PRO A 761 37.87 7.35 -23.27
N GLN A 762 37.00 7.29 -24.27
CA GLN A 762 35.98 8.30 -24.53
C GLN A 762 34.70 7.98 -23.75
N CYS A 763 34.12 8.96 -23.06
CA CYS A 763 32.88 8.81 -22.29
C CYS A 763 31.66 8.65 -23.20
N ASP A 764 30.54 8.16 -22.65
CA ASP A 764 29.25 8.03 -23.35
C ASP A 764 28.70 9.35 -23.95
N CYS A 765 29.22 10.50 -23.50
CA CYS A 765 28.89 11.83 -24.02
C CYS A 765 29.89 12.38 -25.05
N GLY A 766 30.83 11.57 -25.55
CA GLY A 766 31.80 11.95 -26.58
C GLY A 766 33.02 12.74 -26.10
N VAL A 767 33.17 12.98 -24.79
CA VAL A 767 34.32 13.70 -24.20
C VAL A 767 35.34 12.68 -23.66
N PRO A 768 36.67 12.89 -23.79
CA PRO A 768 37.67 12.04 -23.13
C PRO A 768 37.44 11.94 -21.63
N ALA A 769 37.68 10.76 -21.04
CA ALA A 769 37.56 10.55 -19.61
C ALA A 769 38.77 11.12 -18.84
N ALA A 770 38.53 11.63 -17.64
CA ALA A 770 39.55 12.08 -16.71
C ALA A 770 40.01 10.93 -15.80
N GLU A 771 41.32 10.84 -15.57
CA GLU A 771 41.90 9.93 -14.58
C GLU A 771 41.62 10.43 -13.16
N ARG A 772 41.19 9.53 -12.27
CA ARG A 772 40.98 9.77 -10.84
C ARG A 772 41.49 8.58 -10.02
N THR A 773 41.82 8.81 -8.77
CA THR A 773 42.26 7.77 -7.81
C THR A 773 41.31 7.75 -6.60
N VAL A 774 40.99 6.56 -6.08
CA VAL A 774 40.15 6.43 -4.89
C VAL A 774 40.92 6.90 -3.64
N THR A 775 40.53 8.05 -3.08
CA THR A 775 41.09 8.60 -1.84
C THR A 775 40.39 8.12 -0.57
N LYS A 776 39.15 7.60 -0.68
CA LYS A 776 38.33 7.15 0.45
C LYS A 776 38.84 5.81 1.00
N GLU A 777 38.86 5.67 2.33
CA GLU A 777 39.20 4.43 3.02
C GLU A 777 38.31 3.24 2.61
N GLY A 778 38.95 2.07 2.51
CA GLY A 778 38.34 0.81 2.11
C GLY A 778 39.17 0.05 1.07
N VAL A 779 38.68 -1.14 0.67
CA VAL A 779 39.39 -2.14 -0.16
C VAL A 779 39.91 -1.63 -1.51
N ASN A 780 39.37 -0.51 -2.04
CA ASN A 780 39.79 0.07 -3.31
C ASN A 780 40.63 1.35 -3.19
N LYS A 781 41.02 1.78 -1.99
CA LYS A 781 41.88 2.98 -1.79
C LYS A 781 43.17 2.86 -2.60
N GLY A 782 43.53 3.93 -3.33
CA GLY A 782 44.69 3.96 -4.22
C GLY A 782 44.47 3.39 -5.62
N ARG A 783 43.33 2.74 -5.93
CA ARG A 783 43.05 2.27 -7.31
C ARG A 783 42.69 3.43 -8.23
N LYS A 784 43.19 3.38 -9.47
CA LYS A 784 42.95 4.34 -10.56
C LYS A 784 41.74 3.97 -11.42
N PHE A 785 40.93 4.97 -11.77
CA PHE A 785 39.76 4.83 -12.65
C PHE A 785 39.61 6.05 -13.58
N TRP A 786 38.93 5.83 -14.69
CA TRP A 786 38.45 6.83 -15.62
C TRP A 786 37.01 7.24 -15.25
N THR A 787 36.70 8.53 -15.33
CA THR A 787 35.33 9.07 -15.16
C THR A 787 35.10 10.25 -16.09
N CYS A 788 33.84 10.56 -16.40
CA CYS A 788 33.51 11.85 -17.02
C CYS A 788 33.50 12.98 -15.98
N ASP A 789 33.92 14.18 -16.37
CA ASP A 789 33.76 15.40 -15.57
C ASP A 789 32.41 16.13 -15.81
N SER A 790 31.63 15.70 -16.81
CA SER A 790 30.29 16.22 -17.05
C SER A 790 29.28 15.65 -16.03
N ARG A 791 28.60 16.53 -15.29
CA ARG A 791 27.58 16.17 -14.28
C ARG A 791 26.39 15.35 -14.82
N SER A 792 26.20 15.29 -16.15
CA SER A 792 25.13 14.51 -16.79
C SER A 792 25.59 13.15 -17.34
N CYS A 793 26.89 12.89 -17.43
CA CYS A 793 27.43 11.61 -17.88
C CYS A 793 27.79 10.72 -16.68
N LYS A 794 27.59 9.40 -16.82
CA LYS A 794 27.85 8.41 -15.76
C LYS A 794 28.93 7.39 -16.12
N PHE A 795 29.75 7.70 -17.12
CA PHE A 795 30.85 6.84 -17.56
C PHE A 795 31.87 6.64 -16.43
N PHE A 796 32.22 5.38 -16.17
CA PHE A 796 33.20 4.96 -15.15
C PHE A 796 33.89 3.65 -15.59
N GLN A 797 35.21 3.57 -15.51
CA GLN A 797 35.98 2.37 -15.87
C GLN A 797 37.28 2.25 -15.05
N TRP A 798 37.63 1.06 -14.57
CA TRP A 798 38.93 0.82 -13.93
C TRP A 798 40.08 0.75 -14.96
N PHE A 799 41.32 0.98 -14.52
CA PHE A 799 42.52 0.94 -15.37
C PHE A 799 42.99 -0.46 -15.82
N ASP A 800 42.28 -1.52 -15.45
CA ASP A 800 42.75 -2.90 -15.54
C ASP A 800 42.82 -3.37 -17.03
N GLY A 801 44.05 -3.59 -17.54
CA GLY A 801 44.35 -3.86 -18.95
C GLY A 801 44.26 -5.34 -19.40
N PRO A 802 44.26 -5.64 -20.72
CA PRO A 802 43.70 -6.90 -21.25
C PRO A 802 44.74 -7.96 -21.67
N SER A 803 44.28 -9.22 -21.75
CA SER A 803 44.89 -10.25 -22.59
C SER A 803 43.84 -11.20 -23.21
N ASN A 804 44.05 -11.54 -24.49
CA ASN A 804 43.38 -12.54 -25.33
C ASN A 804 41.84 -12.64 -25.35
N SER A 805 41.25 -11.67 -26.06
CA SER A 805 39.95 -11.77 -26.72
C SER A 805 39.94 -12.72 -27.93
N GLY A 806 38.76 -13.26 -28.29
CA GLY A 806 38.49 -13.80 -29.62
C GLY A 806 37.06 -13.49 -30.08
N THR A 807 36.89 -12.49 -30.96
CA THR A 807 35.62 -12.01 -31.59
C THR A 807 34.49 -11.61 -30.61
N SER A 808 33.97 -10.38 -30.56
CA SER A 808 33.72 -9.31 -31.55
C SER A 808 32.65 -9.69 -32.61
N GLY A 809 31.48 -9.03 -32.67
CA GLY A 809 30.95 -8.02 -31.74
C GLY A 809 29.75 -7.22 -32.27
N SER A 810 29.46 -6.12 -31.55
CA SER A 810 28.55 -5.00 -31.88
C SER A 810 27.04 -5.27 -32.05
N ILE A 811 26.23 -4.36 -31.49
CA ILE A 811 25.19 -3.58 -32.21
C ILE A 811 24.72 -2.43 -31.30
N SER A 812 24.50 -1.25 -31.89
CA SER A 812 23.94 -0.09 -31.20
C SER A 812 22.44 0.04 -31.44
N ARG A 813 21.67 0.22 -30.35
CA ARG A 813 20.29 0.73 -30.24
C ARG A 813 19.21 0.30 -31.26
N VAL A 814 18.19 -0.42 -30.75
CA VAL A 814 16.73 -0.14 -30.86
C VAL A 814 16.14 -0.06 -32.29
N PRO A 815 15.23 -0.99 -32.69
CA PRO A 815 13.82 -0.87 -32.27
C PRO A 815 13.06 -2.19 -32.04
N SER A 816 11.73 -2.09 -31.93
CA SER A 816 10.80 -3.07 -31.34
C SER A 816 10.42 -4.30 -32.20
N ALA A 817 10.13 -5.39 -31.48
CA ALA A 817 9.11 -6.41 -31.76
C ALA A 817 9.14 -7.19 -33.09
N THR A 818 9.48 -8.48 -33.01
CA THR A 818 8.52 -9.61 -33.05
C THR A 818 9.26 -10.93 -32.84
N SER A 819 8.57 -11.97 -32.32
CA SER A 819 9.11 -13.32 -32.24
C SER A 819 8.10 -14.32 -32.81
N SER A 820 8.57 -15.22 -33.67
CA SER A 820 7.82 -16.34 -34.22
C SER A 820 8.73 -17.55 -34.32
N VAL A 821 8.22 -18.71 -33.95
CA VAL A 821 8.99 -19.94 -33.68
C VAL A 821 9.38 -20.67 -34.97
N PRO A 822 10.57 -21.29 -35.02
CA PRO A 822 10.81 -22.46 -35.86
C PRO A 822 11.31 -23.69 -35.06
N ALA A 823 10.54 -24.77 -35.13
CA ALA A 823 10.92 -26.20 -35.16
C ALA A 823 11.85 -26.85 -34.10
N LYS A 824 11.83 -28.19 -34.05
CA LYS A 824 12.63 -29.08 -33.17
C LYS A 824 13.63 -29.94 -33.97
N ARG A 825 14.58 -30.55 -33.26
CA ARG A 825 15.50 -31.68 -33.63
C ARG A 825 16.80 -31.25 -34.35
N PRO A 826 17.88 -32.06 -34.31
CA PRO A 826 18.03 -33.39 -33.70
C PRO A 826 18.85 -33.40 -32.39
N PHE A 827 19.29 -34.59 -31.97
CA PHE A 827 20.01 -34.87 -30.72
C PHE A 827 21.43 -35.36 -31.06
N SER A 828 22.46 -34.80 -30.42
CA SER A 828 23.85 -35.27 -30.53
C SER A 828 24.60 -34.98 -29.23
N SER A 829 25.20 -36.00 -28.64
CA SER A 829 25.93 -35.92 -27.37
C SER A 829 27.40 -35.55 -27.54
N VAL A 830 27.90 -34.63 -26.70
CA VAL A 830 29.23 -34.61 -26.05
C VAL A 830 29.28 -33.33 -25.17
N GLY A 831 29.84 -33.42 -23.96
CA GLY A 831 30.10 -32.24 -23.10
C GLY A 831 28.88 -31.56 -22.48
N ALA A 832 28.44 -32.03 -21.31
CA ALA A 832 27.32 -31.42 -20.59
C ALA A 832 27.76 -30.22 -19.72
N GLU A 833 27.68 -29.01 -20.28
CA GLU A 833 27.77 -27.78 -19.47
C GLU A 833 26.69 -27.74 -18.38
N ARG A 834 27.06 -27.56 -17.10
CA ARG A 834 26.07 -27.33 -16.02
C ARG A 834 25.33 -26.01 -16.30
N ARG A 835 24.01 -26.06 -16.47
CA ARG A 835 23.17 -24.89 -16.84
C ARG A 835 22.24 -24.46 -15.72
N CYS A 836 22.06 -23.15 -15.60
CA CYS A 836 21.23 -22.51 -14.60
C CYS A 836 19.74 -22.56 -14.97
N LEU A 837 18.87 -22.25 -14.00
CA LEU A 837 17.41 -22.07 -14.20
C LEU A 837 17.01 -20.93 -15.16
N CYS A 838 17.98 -20.18 -15.70
CA CYS A 838 17.80 -19.18 -16.75
C CYS A 838 18.62 -19.49 -18.03
N ASP A 839 18.91 -20.77 -18.26
CA ASP A 839 19.62 -21.35 -19.41
C ASP A 839 21.08 -20.87 -19.67
N LEU A 840 21.61 -19.99 -18.83
CA LEU A 840 23.02 -19.61 -18.82
C LEU A 840 23.88 -20.72 -18.22
N THR A 841 25.05 -20.97 -18.81
CA THR A 841 26.07 -21.85 -18.25
C THR A 841 26.52 -21.34 -16.87
N ALA A 842 26.59 -22.26 -15.90
CA ALA A 842 26.93 -21.94 -14.52
C ALA A 842 28.43 -21.68 -14.35
N VAL A 843 28.78 -20.86 -13.36
CA VAL A 843 30.17 -20.55 -13.02
C VAL A 843 30.55 -21.12 -11.66
N LEU A 844 31.69 -21.82 -11.63
CA LEU A 844 32.30 -22.34 -10.42
C LEU A 844 32.89 -21.18 -9.59
N LYS A 845 32.68 -21.21 -8.28
CA LYS A 845 33.19 -20.25 -7.29
C LYS A 845 33.64 -20.99 -6.03
N GLU A 846 34.47 -20.36 -5.23
CA GLU A 846 34.96 -20.92 -3.96
C GLU A 846 34.49 -20.06 -2.78
N THR A 847 34.22 -20.68 -1.64
CA THR A 847 33.78 -20.00 -0.42
C THR A 847 34.97 -19.42 0.35
N THR A 848 34.96 -18.12 0.62
CA THR A 848 36.11 -17.41 1.20
C THR A 848 36.04 -17.19 2.72
N THR A 849 34.88 -17.41 3.34
CA THR A 849 34.61 -17.17 4.76
C THR A 849 33.65 -18.20 5.36
N GLY A 850 33.63 -18.32 6.68
CA GLY A 850 32.74 -19.23 7.43
C GLY A 850 33.16 -20.71 7.41
N ALA A 851 32.34 -21.56 8.03
CA ALA A 851 32.66 -22.98 8.28
C ALA A 851 32.78 -23.88 7.03
N ASN A 852 32.50 -23.37 5.83
CA ASN A 852 32.70 -24.09 4.56
C ASN A 852 33.90 -23.58 3.74
N LYS A 853 34.65 -22.58 4.24
CA LYS A 853 35.75 -21.91 3.53
C LYS A 853 36.68 -22.91 2.79
N GLY A 854 36.87 -22.70 1.50
CA GLY A 854 37.62 -23.57 0.59
C GLY A 854 36.77 -24.51 -0.26
N LYS A 855 35.50 -24.75 0.11
CA LYS A 855 34.58 -25.56 -0.72
C LYS A 855 34.11 -24.81 -1.96
N LYS A 856 33.97 -25.56 -3.06
CA LYS A 856 33.64 -25.05 -4.39
C LYS A 856 32.19 -25.33 -4.76
N PHE A 857 31.55 -24.38 -5.44
CA PHE A 857 30.14 -24.44 -5.82
C PHE A 857 29.87 -23.79 -7.17
N TRP A 858 28.96 -24.37 -7.94
CA TRP A 858 28.42 -23.80 -9.15
C TRP A 858 27.30 -22.81 -8.82
N SER A 859 27.22 -21.71 -9.56
CA SER A 859 26.21 -20.67 -9.37
C SER A 859 25.93 -19.90 -10.65
N CYS A 860 24.81 -19.19 -10.70
CA CYS A 860 24.51 -18.36 -11.86
C CYS A 860 25.51 -17.19 -12.03
N PRO A 861 25.98 -16.90 -13.26
CA PRO A 861 26.79 -15.72 -13.54
C PRO A 861 26.00 -14.40 -13.56
N ASN A 862 24.66 -14.45 -13.65
CA ASN A 862 23.83 -13.26 -13.75
C ASN A 862 23.72 -12.51 -12.41
N GLN A 863 24.41 -11.37 -12.31
CA GLN A 863 24.43 -10.52 -11.11
C GLN A 863 23.32 -9.45 -11.10
N SER A 864 22.43 -9.41 -12.10
CA SER A 864 21.36 -8.41 -12.16
C SER A 864 20.30 -8.66 -11.09
N ARG A 865 20.12 -7.68 -10.19
CA ARG A 865 19.04 -7.70 -9.17
C ARG A 865 17.63 -7.80 -9.77
N GLN A 866 17.47 -7.51 -11.06
CA GLN A 866 16.18 -7.58 -11.78
C GLN A 866 15.90 -8.97 -12.40
N ALA A 867 16.87 -9.90 -12.37
CA ALA A 867 16.75 -11.23 -12.99
C ALA A 867 17.39 -12.32 -12.09
N GLN A 868 16.88 -12.48 -10.86
CA GLN A 868 17.45 -13.39 -9.84
C GLN A 868 17.27 -14.89 -10.17
N CYS A 869 18.15 -15.43 -11.02
CA CYS A 869 18.30 -16.88 -11.14
C CYS A 869 19.07 -17.45 -9.93
N ARG A 870 18.38 -18.18 -9.05
CA ARG A 870 18.92 -18.70 -7.78
C ARG A 870 19.55 -20.10 -7.88
N TYR A 871 20.13 -20.45 -9.03
CA TYR A 871 20.83 -21.73 -9.20
C TYR A 871 22.11 -21.75 -8.36
N PHE A 872 22.26 -22.82 -7.57
CA PHE A 872 23.37 -23.11 -6.66
C PHE A 872 23.51 -24.64 -6.53
N GLU A 873 24.74 -25.15 -6.59
CA GLU A 873 25.05 -26.60 -6.52
C GLU A 873 26.49 -26.76 -6.01
N TRP A 874 26.79 -27.72 -5.13
CA TRP A 874 28.20 -27.96 -4.72
C TRP A 874 28.98 -28.65 -5.86
N ALA A 875 30.29 -28.45 -5.88
CA ALA A 875 31.15 -28.97 -6.94
C ALA A 875 31.77 -30.34 -6.61
N ASP A 876 31.85 -30.67 -5.32
CA ASP A 876 32.64 -31.79 -4.79
C ASP A 876 31.89 -33.14 -4.87
N ASP A 877 30.68 -33.15 -5.42
CA ASP A 877 29.86 -34.35 -5.66
C ASP A 877 30.20 -35.01 -7.02
N GLY A 878 31.23 -35.86 -7.03
CA GLY A 878 31.30 -37.02 -7.94
C GLY A 878 32.60 -37.24 -8.75
N GLU A 879 33.27 -38.35 -8.44
CA GLU A 879 33.89 -39.27 -9.42
C GLU A 879 33.93 -40.71 -8.80
N ASP A 880 34.12 -41.75 -9.61
CA ASP A 880 34.25 -43.19 -9.25
C ASP A 880 33.03 -44.01 -8.70
N GLY A 881 31.84 -43.82 -9.31
CA GLY A 881 30.94 -44.91 -9.77
C GLY A 881 30.23 -45.87 -8.79
N PRO A 882 29.46 -46.88 -9.29
CA PRO A 882 28.98 -47.10 -10.66
C PRO A 882 27.51 -46.66 -10.89
N ASP A 883 27.02 -46.74 -12.13
CA ASP A 883 25.73 -46.15 -12.59
C ASP A 883 24.45 -46.63 -11.85
N PRO A 884 23.65 -45.72 -11.26
CA PRO A 884 22.29 -45.99 -10.79
C PRO A 884 21.21 -45.78 -11.89
N PRO A 885 20.04 -46.43 -11.80
CA PRO A 885 19.08 -46.48 -12.90
C PRO A 885 18.28 -45.17 -13.10
N ARG A 886 18.07 -44.80 -14.37
CA ARG A 886 17.16 -43.73 -14.78
C ARG A 886 15.73 -43.95 -14.25
N ARG A 887 15.23 -43.09 -13.35
CA ARG A 887 13.79 -42.99 -13.07
C ARG A 887 13.31 -41.59 -12.66
N SER A 888 12.05 -41.36 -12.99
CA SER A 888 11.24 -40.18 -12.73
C SER A 888 11.15 -39.78 -11.26
N TYR A 889 11.21 -38.48 -10.98
CA TYR A 889 10.83 -37.93 -9.68
C TYR A 889 9.36 -38.21 -9.35
N SER A 890 9.14 -39.04 -8.34
CA SER A 890 7.97 -39.01 -7.46
C SER A 890 8.43 -39.42 -6.05
N SER A 891 7.81 -38.86 -5.02
CA SER A 891 8.33 -38.83 -3.65
C SER A 891 8.28 -40.17 -2.91
N SER A 892 9.24 -40.43 -2.00
CA SER A 892 8.99 -40.48 -0.53
C SER A 892 10.14 -41.10 0.30
N GLY A 893 10.11 -40.82 1.61
CA GLY A 893 10.34 -41.83 2.68
C GLY A 893 11.74 -42.40 2.92
N ARG A 894 12.37 -42.05 4.06
CA ARG A 894 13.37 -42.90 4.71
C ARG A 894 12.70 -44.04 5.51
N ALA A 895 13.36 -45.18 5.60
CA ALA A 895 13.21 -46.16 6.68
C ALA A 895 14.59 -46.71 7.06
N THR A 896 14.77 -47.09 8.32
CA THR A 896 16.05 -47.57 8.90
C THR A 896 16.10 -49.11 8.96
N PRO A 897 17.30 -49.73 9.04
CA PRO A 897 17.44 -51.18 9.23
C PRO A 897 16.97 -51.63 10.63
N SER A 898 16.73 -52.93 10.78
CA SER A 898 16.15 -53.54 11.99
C SER A 898 16.84 -54.85 12.35
N TYR A 899 17.01 -55.09 13.65
CA TYR A 899 17.08 -56.40 14.31
C TYR A 899 16.68 -56.20 15.78
N GLY A 900 15.89 -57.09 16.41
CA GLY A 900 15.67 -56.99 17.87
C GLY A 900 14.44 -57.60 18.55
N GLY A 901 13.36 -58.02 17.85
CA GLY A 901 12.24 -58.82 18.44
C GLY A 901 11.34 -58.15 19.50
N GLY A 902 10.12 -58.69 19.77
CA GLY A 902 9.33 -58.20 20.93
C GLY A 902 7.84 -58.57 21.12
N GLY A 903 7.05 -58.93 20.10
CA GLY A 903 5.66 -59.45 20.26
C GLY A 903 4.54 -58.47 20.72
N GLY A 904 3.25 -58.83 20.54
CA GLY A 904 2.17 -58.13 21.29
C GLY A 904 0.70 -58.15 20.83
N GLY A 905 0.35 -58.28 19.54
CA GLY A 905 -1.05 -58.26 19.05
C GLY A 905 -1.77 -56.88 19.10
N GLY A 906 -2.95 -56.67 18.49
CA GLY A 906 -3.72 -57.51 17.56
C GLY A 906 -5.05 -56.84 17.12
N GLY A 907 -5.44 -56.95 15.83
CA GLY A 907 -6.70 -56.39 15.31
C GLY A 907 -6.84 -56.47 13.79
N SER A 908 -7.99 -56.96 13.28
CA SER A 908 -8.31 -57.14 11.85
C SER A 908 -9.35 -56.12 11.37
N LYS A 909 -9.54 -55.79 10.08
CA LYS A 909 -8.79 -56.04 8.83
C LYS A 909 -9.30 -55.04 7.76
N GLY A 910 -8.42 -54.58 6.87
CA GLY A 910 -8.75 -53.88 5.62
C GLY A 910 -7.66 -54.16 4.58
N THR A 911 -7.99 -54.20 3.29
CA THR A 911 -7.08 -54.69 2.24
C THR A 911 -6.45 -53.55 1.44
N ASP A 912 -5.14 -53.32 1.63
CA ASP A 912 -4.34 -52.27 0.98
C ASP A 912 -4.02 -52.54 -0.51
N GLU A 913 -5.04 -52.74 -1.36
CA GLU A 913 -4.86 -52.97 -2.79
C GLU A 913 -4.84 -51.68 -3.63
N CYS A 914 -3.90 -51.61 -4.57
CA CYS A 914 -3.74 -50.50 -5.50
C CYS A 914 -4.93 -50.41 -6.48
N PHE A 915 -5.73 -49.34 -6.37
CA PHE A 915 -6.95 -49.09 -7.17
C PHE A 915 -6.78 -49.02 -8.70
N LYS A 916 -5.57 -49.14 -9.25
CA LYS A 916 -5.33 -49.29 -10.70
C LYS A 916 -5.15 -50.75 -11.15
N CYS A 917 -4.53 -51.60 -10.34
CA CYS A 917 -4.13 -52.96 -10.73
C CYS A 917 -4.68 -54.07 -9.84
N GLY A 918 -5.14 -53.77 -8.63
CA GLY A 918 -5.60 -54.76 -7.64
C GLY A 918 -4.46 -55.57 -7.00
N GLN A 919 -3.31 -54.94 -6.76
CA GLN A 919 -2.17 -55.55 -6.06
C GLN A 919 -1.77 -54.72 -4.85
N THR A 920 -1.37 -55.38 -3.77
CA THR A 920 -1.00 -54.72 -2.51
C THR A 920 0.40 -54.09 -2.56
N GLY A 921 0.73 -53.29 -1.53
CA GLY A 921 2.09 -52.80 -1.30
C GLY A 921 2.51 -51.54 -2.06
N HIS A 922 1.61 -50.93 -2.85
CA HIS A 922 1.83 -49.63 -3.47
C HIS A 922 0.51 -48.88 -3.72
N TRP A 923 0.57 -47.56 -3.83
CA TRP A 923 -0.62 -46.72 -4.06
C TRP A 923 -0.82 -46.45 -5.56
N ALA A 924 -2.04 -46.08 -5.97
CA ALA A 924 -2.40 -45.82 -7.37
C ALA A 924 -1.59 -44.68 -8.05
N SER A 925 -0.93 -43.82 -7.26
CA SER A 925 0.05 -42.82 -7.71
C SER A 925 1.41 -43.42 -8.12
N ALA A 926 1.77 -44.59 -7.60
CA ALA A 926 3.05 -45.28 -7.82
C ALA A 926 2.89 -46.63 -8.56
N CYS A 927 1.73 -46.87 -9.20
CA CYS A 927 1.44 -48.10 -9.93
C CYS A 927 2.44 -48.34 -11.07
N PRO A 928 3.23 -49.44 -11.06
CA PRO A 928 4.31 -49.66 -12.02
C PRO A 928 3.81 -50.04 -13.43
N ASN A 929 2.56 -50.48 -13.56
CA ASN A 929 1.85 -50.59 -14.84
C ASN A 929 0.97 -49.33 -15.03
N SER A 930 1.36 -48.45 -15.95
CA SER A 930 0.66 -47.19 -16.24
C SER A 930 -0.59 -47.35 -17.11
N ASP A 931 -0.57 -48.28 -18.06
CA ASP A 931 -1.53 -48.37 -19.17
C ASP A 931 -2.60 -49.47 -19.01
N ALA A 932 -2.69 -50.07 -17.81
CA ALA A 932 -3.65 -51.13 -17.51
C ALA A 932 -5.05 -50.56 -17.16
N THR A 933 -5.78 -50.02 -18.15
CA THR A 933 -7.20 -49.64 -17.98
C THR A 933 -8.10 -50.87 -17.90
N ARG A 934 -8.36 -51.37 -16.69
CA ARG A 934 -9.17 -52.58 -16.48
C ARG A 934 -10.66 -52.32 -16.67
N THR A 935 -11.15 -52.48 -17.88
CA THR A 935 -12.59 -52.61 -18.18
C THR A 935 -13.18 -53.82 -17.44
N LYS A 936 -14.25 -53.61 -16.68
CA LYS A 936 -15.14 -54.67 -16.19
C LYS A 936 -16.59 -54.21 -16.16
N SER A 937 -17.35 -54.70 -17.12
CA SER A 937 -18.82 -54.75 -17.04
C SER A 937 -19.23 -55.90 -16.12
N PHE A 938 -20.18 -55.64 -15.23
CA PHE A 938 -21.18 -56.57 -14.70
C PHE A 938 -22.40 -55.70 -14.31
N GLY A 939 -23.64 -56.16 -14.28
CA GLY A 939 -24.18 -57.52 -14.29
C GLY A 939 -25.30 -57.54 -13.25
N GLY A 940 -26.55 -57.73 -13.67
CA GLY A 940 -27.72 -57.26 -12.91
C GLY A 940 -28.32 -58.22 -11.88
N GLY A 941 -29.27 -57.68 -11.10
CA GLY A 941 -30.07 -58.37 -10.06
C GLY A 941 -29.87 -57.74 -8.67
N GLY A 942 -30.92 -57.50 -7.86
CA GLY A 942 -32.36 -57.59 -8.14
C GLY A 942 -33.22 -57.44 -6.87
N GLY A 943 -34.21 -56.55 -6.89
CA GLY A 943 -35.17 -56.31 -5.79
C GLY A 943 -34.71 -55.28 -4.73
N GLY A 944 -35.60 -54.51 -4.10
CA GLY A 944 -37.04 -54.35 -4.38
C GLY A 944 -37.76 -53.39 -3.40
N GLY A 945 -38.63 -52.52 -3.93
CA GLY A 945 -39.48 -51.57 -3.17
C GLY A 945 -38.78 -50.25 -2.78
N GLY A 946 -39.45 -49.09 -2.78
CA GLY A 946 -40.81 -48.79 -3.26
C GLY A 946 -41.34 -47.45 -2.73
N GLY A 947 -41.49 -46.43 -3.59
CA GLY A 947 -42.03 -45.12 -3.24
C GLY A 947 -41.76 -44.05 -4.31
N SER A 948 -42.81 -43.46 -4.88
CA SER A 948 -42.74 -42.63 -6.10
C SER A 948 -42.70 -41.12 -5.81
N GLY A 949 -41.97 -40.34 -6.62
CA GLY A 949 -41.76 -38.90 -6.33
C GLY A 949 -41.43 -37.94 -7.49
N GLY A 950 -41.47 -38.37 -8.77
CA GLY A 950 -41.42 -37.47 -9.94
C GLY A 950 -40.06 -36.84 -10.29
N GLY A 951 -39.58 -37.09 -11.51
CA GLY A 951 -38.39 -36.43 -12.06
C GLY A 951 -38.40 -36.44 -13.59
N SER A 952 -37.91 -35.37 -14.20
CA SER A 952 -37.84 -35.21 -15.67
C SER A 952 -36.40 -35.39 -16.14
N SER A 953 -36.17 -36.43 -16.94
CA SER A 953 -34.88 -36.73 -17.59
C SER A 953 -34.62 -35.81 -18.79
N MET A 954 -33.34 -35.59 -19.12
CA MET A 954 -32.92 -34.87 -20.33
C MET A 954 -32.48 -35.85 -21.42
N SER A 955 -33.12 -35.76 -22.58
CA SER A 955 -32.75 -36.51 -23.78
C SER A 955 -31.68 -35.80 -24.63
N CYS A 956 -30.98 -36.57 -25.45
CA CYS A 956 -29.97 -36.07 -26.39
C CYS A 956 -30.63 -35.19 -27.46
N PHE A 957 -30.26 -33.91 -27.51
CA PHE A 957 -30.79 -32.91 -28.45
C PHE A 957 -30.53 -33.21 -29.95
N THR A 958 -29.83 -34.30 -30.27
CA THR A 958 -29.53 -34.72 -31.66
C THR A 958 -30.38 -35.91 -32.13
N CYS A 959 -30.92 -36.72 -31.23
CA CYS A 959 -31.66 -37.94 -31.59
C CYS A 959 -32.89 -38.23 -30.70
N GLY A 960 -33.14 -37.43 -29.66
CA GLY A 960 -34.28 -37.59 -28.75
C GLY A 960 -34.17 -38.75 -27.74
N GLN A 961 -33.09 -39.56 -27.79
CA GLN A 961 -32.87 -40.68 -26.87
C GLN A 961 -32.02 -40.27 -25.66
N GLU A 962 -32.23 -40.93 -24.52
CA GLU A 962 -31.53 -40.61 -23.27
C GLU A 962 -30.17 -41.35 -23.15
N GLY A 963 -29.48 -41.15 -22.03
CA GLY A 963 -28.24 -41.88 -21.69
C GLY A 963 -26.95 -41.37 -22.35
N HIS A 964 -27.02 -40.34 -23.22
CA HIS A 964 -25.83 -39.71 -23.81
C HIS A 964 -26.08 -38.24 -24.17
N PHE A 965 -25.01 -37.47 -24.36
CA PHE A 965 -25.05 -36.09 -24.84
C PHE A 965 -24.82 -36.01 -26.36
N SER A 966 -25.26 -34.90 -26.99
CA SER A 966 -25.17 -34.67 -28.44
C SER A 966 -23.77 -34.81 -29.05
N ASN A 967 -22.71 -34.56 -28.28
CA ASN A 967 -21.32 -34.74 -28.69
C ASN A 967 -20.84 -36.21 -28.71
N ALA A 968 -21.68 -37.15 -28.26
CA ALA A 968 -21.45 -38.59 -28.26
C ALA A 968 -22.58 -39.37 -28.99
N CYS A 969 -23.38 -38.71 -29.81
CA CYS A 969 -24.52 -39.32 -30.51
C CYS A 969 -24.04 -40.30 -31.61
N PRO A 970 -24.37 -41.62 -31.52
CA PRO A 970 -23.81 -42.64 -32.42
C PRO A 970 -24.34 -42.58 -33.87
N ASN A 971 -25.48 -41.93 -34.10
CA ASN A 971 -26.16 -41.89 -35.41
C ASN A 971 -25.73 -40.71 -36.32
N GLY A 972 -24.56 -40.11 -36.10
CA GLY A 972 -24.12 -38.91 -36.83
C GLY A 972 -23.61 -39.19 -38.26
N ARG A 973 -24.43 -38.92 -39.29
CA ARG A 973 -24.00 -38.74 -40.70
C ARG A 973 -24.70 -37.57 -41.39
N HIS A 974 -24.12 -37.06 -42.49
CA HIS A 974 -24.30 -35.69 -42.99
C HIS A 974 -25.41 -35.48 -44.04
N ASN A 975 -26.18 -34.37 -43.92
CA ASN A 975 -26.46 -33.35 -44.96
C ASN A 975 -27.59 -32.38 -44.51
N GLN A 976 -27.78 -31.15 -45.02
CA GLN A 976 -26.83 -30.10 -45.48
C GLN A 976 -27.59 -28.76 -45.73
N SER A 977 -27.33 -27.68 -44.98
CA SER A 977 -27.58 -26.27 -45.43
C SER A 977 -27.03 -25.19 -44.48
N SER A 978 -25.81 -24.74 -44.79
CA SER A 978 -25.24 -23.40 -44.53
C SER A 978 -25.83 -22.46 -43.44
N SER A 979 -25.01 -22.12 -42.45
CA SER A 979 -24.40 -20.78 -42.42
C SER A 979 -22.99 -20.85 -41.83
N SER A 980 -22.01 -20.25 -42.49
CA SER A 980 -20.59 -20.43 -42.19
C SER A 980 -19.84 -19.11 -42.12
N ASP A 981 -19.30 -18.76 -40.95
CA ASP A 981 -17.94 -18.20 -40.86
C ASP A 981 -17.42 -18.15 -39.41
N SER A 982 -16.71 -19.19 -39.00
CA SER A 982 -15.84 -19.17 -37.82
C SER A 982 -14.46 -19.65 -38.24
N LYS A 983 -13.73 -18.72 -38.87
CA LYS A 983 -12.36 -18.90 -39.34
C LYS A 983 -11.39 -18.64 -38.19
N CYS A 984 -10.40 -19.51 -38.03
CA CYS A 984 -9.35 -19.35 -37.02
C CYS A 984 -8.60 -18.02 -37.24
N PHE A 985 -8.61 -17.14 -36.24
CA PHE A 985 -8.04 -15.78 -36.36
C PHE A 985 -6.51 -15.75 -36.61
N LYS A 986 -5.81 -16.88 -36.45
CA LYS A 986 -4.37 -17.00 -36.79
C LYS A 986 -4.09 -17.46 -38.23
N CYS A 987 -5.01 -18.15 -38.91
CA CYS A 987 -4.73 -18.74 -40.24
C CYS A 987 -5.86 -18.67 -41.27
N GLY A 988 -7.03 -18.09 -40.92
CA GLY A 988 -8.17 -17.91 -41.82
C GLY A 988 -8.93 -19.20 -42.20
N LYS A 989 -8.51 -20.37 -41.73
CA LYS A 989 -9.17 -21.67 -42.01
C LYS A 989 -10.21 -22.00 -40.94
N ALA A 990 -11.31 -22.64 -41.34
CA ALA A 990 -12.34 -23.14 -40.42
C ALA A 990 -11.90 -24.46 -39.73
N GLY A 991 -12.70 -24.93 -38.77
CA GLY A 991 -12.56 -26.25 -38.15
C GLY A 991 -11.66 -26.33 -36.91
N HIS A 992 -11.10 -25.21 -36.43
CA HIS A 992 -10.35 -25.13 -35.18
C HIS A 992 -10.31 -23.69 -34.64
N TYR A 993 -10.03 -23.52 -33.34
CA TYR A 993 -9.86 -22.21 -32.70
C TYR A 993 -8.38 -21.79 -32.64
N SER A 994 -8.12 -20.50 -32.37
CA SER A 994 -6.79 -19.87 -32.41
C SER A 994 -5.75 -20.44 -31.41
N ASN A 995 -6.19 -21.21 -30.41
CA ASN A 995 -5.35 -21.96 -29.47
C ASN A 995 -4.96 -23.35 -30.00
N ALA A 996 -5.71 -23.91 -30.96
CA ALA A 996 -5.47 -25.20 -31.61
C ALA A 996 -5.01 -25.06 -33.09
N CYS A 997 -4.42 -23.92 -33.46
CA CYS A 997 -3.97 -23.63 -34.82
C CYS A 997 -2.72 -24.47 -35.19
N PRO A 998 -2.81 -25.42 -36.15
CA PRO A 998 -1.68 -26.33 -36.45
C PRO A 998 -0.49 -25.64 -37.15
N GLY A 999 -0.73 -24.49 -37.79
CA GLY A 999 0.31 -23.67 -38.40
C GLY A 999 0.81 -22.61 -37.42
N GLY A 1000 2.04 -22.79 -36.94
CA GLY A 1000 2.78 -21.81 -36.13
C GLY A 1000 4.22 -21.68 -36.63
N GLY A 1001 4.47 -20.72 -37.51
CA GLY A 1001 5.77 -20.45 -38.14
C GLY A 1001 5.82 -19.04 -38.72
N SER A 1002 7.02 -18.50 -38.89
CA SER A 1002 7.29 -17.10 -39.24
C SER A 1002 6.91 -16.71 -40.68
N GLY A 1003 6.54 -15.45 -40.89
CA GLY A 1003 6.33 -14.87 -42.22
C GLY A 1003 6.27 -13.34 -42.18
N SER A 1004 7.26 -12.67 -42.76
CA SER A 1004 7.35 -11.21 -42.85
C SER A 1004 6.85 -10.68 -44.21
N GLY A 1005 6.31 -9.45 -44.22
CA GLY A 1005 5.78 -8.80 -45.42
C GLY A 1005 6.35 -7.39 -45.60
N THR A 1006 6.74 -7.04 -46.83
CA THR A 1006 7.47 -5.80 -47.15
C THR A 1006 6.55 -4.64 -47.54
N SER A 1007 7.07 -3.41 -47.41
CA SER A 1007 6.35 -2.18 -47.73
C SER A 1007 6.24 -1.93 -49.24
N ARG A 1008 5.09 -1.40 -49.67
CA ARG A 1008 4.94 -0.69 -50.95
C ARG A 1008 4.28 0.67 -50.72
N LYS A 1009 4.90 1.72 -51.23
CA LYS A 1009 4.32 3.08 -51.29
C LYS A 1009 3.25 3.13 -52.40
N ALA A 1010 2.18 3.89 -52.15
CA ALA A 1010 1.34 4.49 -53.18
C ALA A 1010 0.86 5.86 -52.69
N SER A 1011 0.66 6.81 -53.61
CA SER A 1011 0.28 8.20 -53.34
C SER A 1011 -0.94 8.63 -54.17
N SER A 1012 -1.27 9.93 -54.17
CA SER A 1012 -2.51 10.58 -54.67
C SER A 1012 -3.73 10.42 -53.74
N SER A 1013 -4.57 11.41 -53.42
CA SER A 1013 -4.86 12.81 -53.87
C SER A 1013 -6.06 13.00 -54.84
N ARG A 1014 -6.78 14.12 -54.65
CA ARG A 1014 -8.05 14.57 -55.32
C ARG A 1014 -9.26 13.68 -55.01
N GLY A 1015 -10.46 14.15 -54.64
CA GLY A 1015 -11.17 15.41 -54.91
C GLY A 1015 -12.66 15.08 -55.21
N GLY A 1016 -13.59 16.05 -55.13
CA GLY A 1016 -15.05 15.83 -55.37
C GLY A 1016 -15.85 15.70 -54.05
N LYS A 1017 -16.64 16.65 -53.52
CA LYS A 1017 -17.50 17.75 -54.04
C LYS A 1017 -18.92 17.31 -54.45
N ARG A 1018 -19.92 17.91 -53.77
CA ARG A 1018 -21.39 17.93 -54.01
C ARG A 1018 -22.22 16.71 -53.54
N GLY A 1019 -23.47 16.98 -53.12
CA GLY A 1019 -24.43 16.00 -52.62
C GLY A 1019 -25.52 16.60 -51.71
N ARG A 1020 -26.29 17.59 -52.19
CA ARG A 1020 -27.42 18.17 -51.42
C ARG A 1020 -28.57 17.17 -51.34
N GLY A 1021 -29.16 16.98 -50.15
CA GLY A 1021 -30.47 16.35 -49.96
C GLY A 1021 -31.32 17.15 -48.97
N ARG A 1022 -32.44 17.71 -49.41
CA ARG A 1022 -33.45 18.33 -48.52
C ARG A 1022 -34.57 17.33 -48.26
N GLY A 1023 -35.01 17.19 -47.01
CA GLY A 1023 -36.22 16.45 -46.65
C GLY A 1023 -36.84 17.07 -45.39
N ALA A 1024 -38.03 17.66 -45.52
CA ALA A 1024 -38.74 18.30 -44.42
C ALA A 1024 -40.25 18.10 -44.58
N LYS A 1025 -40.89 17.66 -43.49
CA LYS A 1025 -42.34 17.67 -43.11
C LYS A 1025 -42.47 16.65 -41.97
N SER A 1026 -42.75 17.02 -40.72
CA SER A 1026 -44.00 17.58 -40.15
C SER A 1026 -45.13 16.55 -40.06
N GLY A 1027 -45.41 16.07 -38.84
CA GLY A 1027 -46.58 15.28 -38.47
C GLY A 1027 -46.89 15.53 -36.98
N THR A 1028 -48.15 15.72 -36.61
CA THR A 1028 -48.52 16.30 -35.30
C THR A 1028 -49.54 15.46 -34.52
N ARG A 1029 -49.56 15.69 -33.19
CA ARG A 1029 -50.58 15.30 -32.19
C ARG A 1029 -50.69 13.80 -31.84
N GLY A 1030 -50.83 13.54 -30.53
CA GLY A 1030 -51.02 12.21 -29.95
C GLY A 1030 -51.10 12.26 -28.42
N ARG A 1031 -52.17 12.86 -27.86
CA ARG A 1031 -52.32 13.14 -26.42
C ARG A 1031 -53.14 12.05 -25.72
N LYS A 1032 -52.58 11.37 -24.71
CA LYS A 1032 -53.35 10.59 -23.72
C LYS A 1032 -52.89 10.90 -22.29
N LYS A 1033 -53.82 10.79 -21.33
CA LYS A 1033 -53.64 10.93 -19.87
C LYS A 1033 -54.08 9.62 -19.19
N SER A 1034 -53.32 9.16 -18.21
CA SER A 1034 -53.75 8.33 -17.07
C SER A 1034 -52.55 8.27 -16.10
N THR A 1035 -52.55 8.67 -14.81
CA THR A 1035 -53.53 8.75 -13.69
C THR A 1035 -53.79 7.46 -12.92
N SER A 1036 -52.81 7.06 -12.08
CA SER A 1036 -52.91 6.20 -10.89
C SER A 1036 -51.52 6.20 -10.22
N SER A 1037 -51.31 6.94 -9.13
CA SER A 1037 -51.31 6.44 -7.73
C SER A 1037 -50.21 5.40 -7.42
N ALA A 1038 -49.37 5.45 -6.38
CA ALA A 1038 -49.00 6.37 -5.29
C ALA A 1038 -48.70 5.48 -4.07
N ALA A 1039 -47.52 5.62 -3.48
CA ALA A 1039 -47.14 5.13 -2.15
C ALA A 1039 -45.77 5.73 -1.81
N ASP A 1040 -45.72 6.69 -0.91
CA ASP A 1040 -44.51 7.39 -0.45
C ASP A 1040 -44.07 6.88 0.94
N ASP A 1041 -42.88 7.31 1.38
CA ASP A 1041 -42.35 7.31 2.76
C ASP A 1041 -42.21 5.95 3.50
N TYR A 1042 -41.07 5.64 4.13
CA TYR A 1042 -40.57 6.42 5.26
C TYR A 1042 -39.03 6.37 5.44
N PHE A 1043 -38.49 7.48 5.95
CA PHE A 1043 -37.15 7.62 6.54
C PHE A 1043 -37.31 7.75 8.07
N ASP A 1044 -36.41 7.15 8.86
CA ASP A 1044 -35.80 7.75 10.08
C ASP A 1044 -35.19 6.66 11.00
N LEU A 1045 -33.85 6.57 11.01
CA LEU A 1045 -32.98 6.84 12.19
C LEU A 1045 -31.50 6.70 11.83
#